data_AF-A0A5C7ZPH0-F1
#
_entry.id   AF-A0A5C7ZPH0-F1
#
_cell.length_a   1.000
_cell.length_b   1.000
_cell.length_c   1.000
_cell.angle_alpha   90.00
_cell.angle_beta   90.00
_cell.angle_gamma   90.00
#
_symmetry.space_group_name_H-M   'P 1'
#
loop_
_entity.id
_entity.type
_entity.pdbx_description
1 polymer ?
#
loop_
_entity_poly.entity_id
_entity_poly.type
_entity_poly.pdbx_seq_one_letter_code
_entity_poly.pdbx_strand_id
1 'polypeptide(L)'
;SLPGAGRGDAPARLDILFACTETQHAFSPAESHALIAAIDALNILDPACGSGAYPMGILHKLVFVLGKLDPNNQQWHARQIAKAETIEDAQARDSAIAAINADFADNALDYGRKLYLIENCIYGVDIQPIAIQIAKLRFFISLICDQKTHADKARNLGIRPLPNLETKFVAADSLLALDPTGSSASMADSDQIKALKVQLAGVRHRYFSAQSRDEKNRLRKQDDKLRRQILDALTQLGFGSEIERRRVEWNPYDHHAVASFFEPVTMFGPRLQQGFDVVIGNPPYIQIQKFDAAHKQAWQAQHYSTYAATGDVYCLFYERGLRLLKDGGQLSYITSNKWMRAGYGEALRKFLAKDVDTVSVLDFGMAQNFGAATTYTCIVHAIQRKSTAATSACYVTNDVAAMHDPGAYLANNAVTRGDFGADSWVLLSSERYAIKQAAEAQGVPLERWHLQINYGIKTGCNEAFYITEAQRDALIAQDPKCAELIVPLLRGRYVDRYATTWHQLSDEKWMIATFPSLDLAFEDLPRPIQKHLANHERELKPKPRGWAGSNWPGRKAGAYEWFETQDAISYREEFKKPKIIYPNMTKYLPFYLDTEEHFFGNQKCFIITAEDESLPYLVAVLNSSLFRCCFKDNFPELMGNTYELSKIFMDKVPIKKPDAAQAALFEALVPLVQAAKAQAQTRDDKACVLAGDFLTEVIDACVMELYFAQHMAERKLAITAAVRALLPANVATMSQAEQAEAALAFHRTANASNHPIRNILLRIPADSPDLLAVIQREGAV
;
A
#
# COMPACT_ATOMS: atom_id res chain seq x y z
N SER A 1 -23.03 25.28 -10.00
CA SER A 1 -23.72 25.87 -8.83
C SER A 1 -25.21 25.75 -9.06
N LEU A 2 -25.98 25.15 -8.13
CA LEU A 2 -27.44 25.10 -8.25
C LEU A 2 -28.01 26.51 -8.00
N PRO A 3 -28.98 26.99 -8.81
CA PRO A 3 -29.60 28.30 -8.57
C PRO A 3 -30.46 28.25 -7.30
N GLY A 4 -30.19 29.16 -6.34
CA GLY A 4 -31.09 29.41 -5.20
C GLY A 4 -30.83 28.66 -3.89
N ALA A 5 -29.85 27.76 -3.82
CA ALA A 5 -29.54 27.05 -2.57
C ALA A 5 -28.53 27.83 -1.69
N GLY A 6 -28.86 28.02 -0.41
CA GLY A 6 -27.83 28.27 0.61
C GLY A 6 -26.82 27.12 0.57
N ARG A 7 -25.53 27.41 0.47
CA ARG A 7 -24.46 26.41 0.19
C ARG A 7 -24.41 25.22 1.18
N GLY A 8 -25.09 25.30 2.34
CA GLY A 8 -25.07 24.28 3.39
C GLY A 8 -25.90 23.02 3.15
N ASP A 9 -27.05 23.09 2.45
CA ASP A 9 -28.00 21.96 2.39
C ASP A 9 -27.88 21.07 1.13
N ALA A 10 -27.09 21.48 0.14
CA ALA A 10 -26.95 20.74 -1.12
C ALA A 10 -26.29 19.34 -0.97
N PRO A 11 -25.23 19.16 -0.15
CA PRO A 11 -24.60 17.85 0.03
C PRO A 11 -25.56 16.81 0.61
N ALA A 12 -26.25 17.13 1.71
CA ALA A 12 -27.21 16.22 2.34
C ALA A 12 -28.34 15.78 1.38
N ARG A 13 -28.81 16.70 0.53
CA ARG A 13 -29.81 16.39 -0.50
C ARG A 13 -29.26 15.48 -1.60
N LEU A 14 -27.99 15.64 -1.98
CA LEU A 14 -27.32 14.75 -2.93
C LEU A 14 -27.09 13.37 -2.32
N ASP A 15 -26.75 13.28 -1.03
CA ASP A 15 -26.60 12.01 -0.33
C ASP A 15 -27.91 11.22 -0.33
N ILE A 16 -29.06 11.87 -0.09
CA ILE A 16 -30.39 11.24 -0.20
C ILE A 16 -30.68 10.76 -1.63
N LEU A 17 -30.28 11.54 -2.63
CA LEU A 17 -30.45 11.16 -4.04
C LEU A 17 -29.61 9.94 -4.41
N PHE A 18 -28.38 9.87 -3.92
CA PHE A 18 -27.48 8.74 -4.18
C PHE A 18 -27.73 7.54 -3.26
N ALA A 19 -28.40 7.69 -2.12
CA ALA A 19 -28.76 6.57 -1.27
C ALA A 19 -29.72 5.61 -1.98
N CYS A 20 -29.48 4.30 -1.86
CA CYS A 20 -30.36 3.25 -2.39
C CYS A 20 -31.61 3.05 -1.51
N THR A 21 -32.34 4.13 -1.24
CA THR A 21 -33.57 4.16 -0.45
C THR A 21 -34.74 4.69 -1.28
N GLU A 22 -35.98 4.41 -0.85
CA GLU A 22 -37.22 4.95 -1.45
C GLU A 22 -37.47 6.42 -1.10
N THR A 23 -36.60 7.04 -0.31
CA THR A 23 -36.73 8.43 0.14
C THR A 23 -36.77 9.37 -1.06
N GLN A 24 -37.83 10.17 -1.15
CA GLN A 24 -37.95 11.21 -2.17
C GLN A 24 -36.92 12.31 -1.95
N HIS A 25 -36.43 12.87 -3.05
CA HIS A 25 -35.46 13.95 -3.02
C HIS A 25 -36.13 15.31 -2.76
N ALA A 26 -35.40 16.26 -2.17
CA ALA A 26 -35.91 17.60 -1.87
C ALA A 26 -35.48 18.69 -2.90
N PHE A 27 -35.06 18.29 -4.11
CA PHE A 27 -34.74 19.23 -5.19
C PHE A 27 -36.01 19.87 -5.79
N SER A 28 -35.96 21.18 -6.01
CA SER A 28 -36.97 21.90 -6.78
C SER A 28 -36.94 21.48 -8.26
N PRO A 29 -38.01 21.73 -9.06
CA PRO A 29 -38.02 21.39 -10.47
C PRO A 29 -36.85 21.98 -11.27
N ALA A 30 -36.46 23.22 -10.98
CA ALA A 30 -35.32 23.88 -11.63
C ALA A 30 -33.98 23.23 -11.27
N GLU A 31 -33.82 22.79 -10.02
CA GLU A 31 -32.62 22.07 -9.59
C GLU A 31 -32.57 20.66 -10.15
N SER A 32 -33.69 19.92 -10.17
CA SER A 32 -33.78 18.62 -10.85
C SER A 32 -33.43 18.76 -12.34
N HIS A 33 -33.92 19.80 -13.01
CA HIS A 33 -33.57 20.09 -14.40
C HIS A 33 -32.07 20.30 -14.57
N ALA A 34 -31.44 21.07 -13.68
CA ALA A 34 -30.00 21.30 -13.69
C ALA A 34 -29.19 20.01 -13.42
N LEU A 35 -29.66 19.13 -12.53
CA LEU A 35 -29.01 17.85 -12.26
C LEU A 35 -29.13 16.87 -13.43
N ILE A 36 -30.31 16.77 -14.05
CA ILE A 36 -30.51 15.97 -15.25
C ILE A 36 -29.63 16.48 -16.40
N ALA A 37 -29.53 17.81 -16.53
CA ALA A 37 -28.64 18.44 -17.48
C ALA A 37 -27.15 18.11 -17.24
N ALA A 38 -26.74 18.07 -15.97
CA ALA A 38 -25.39 17.69 -15.58
C ALA A 38 -25.13 16.20 -15.89
N ILE A 39 -26.08 15.30 -15.58
CA ILE A 39 -25.97 13.87 -15.90
C ILE A 39 -25.79 13.67 -17.40
N ASP A 40 -26.61 14.34 -18.22
CA ASP A 40 -26.52 14.26 -19.68
C ASP A 40 -25.21 14.82 -20.26
N ALA A 41 -24.51 15.67 -19.51
CA ALA A 41 -23.24 16.27 -19.87
C ALA A 41 -22.01 15.45 -19.41
N LEU A 42 -22.17 14.48 -18.51
CA LEU A 42 -21.08 13.66 -17.99
C LEU A 42 -20.41 12.83 -19.08
N ASN A 43 -19.09 12.71 -19.02
CA ASN A 43 -18.27 11.78 -19.80
C ASN A 43 -17.47 10.91 -18.83
N ILE A 44 -17.73 9.60 -18.83
CA ILE A 44 -17.17 8.63 -17.89
C ILE A 44 -16.41 7.56 -18.66
N LEU A 45 -15.15 7.33 -18.29
CA LEU A 45 -14.27 6.34 -18.93
C LEU A 45 -13.87 5.25 -17.94
N ASP A 46 -13.89 4.01 -18.42
CA ASP A 46 -13.04 2.94 -17.89
C ASP A 46 -11.95 2.58 -18.93
N PRO A 47 -10.66 2.89 -18.68
CA PRO A 47 -9.59 2.68 -19.65
C PRO A 47 -9.03 1.24 -19.67
N ALA A 48 -9.53 0.35 -18.80
CA ALA A 48 -9.19 -1.06 -18.77
C ALA A 48 -10.45 -1.87 -18.40
N CYS A 49 -11.50 -1.72 -19.22
CA CYS A 49 -12.84 -2.06 -18.80
C CYS A 49 -13.12 -3.55 -18.66
N GLY A 50 -12.27 -4.41 -19.22
CA GLY A 50 -12.45 -5.85 -19.22
C GLY A 50 -13.84 -6.21 -19.74
N SER A 51 -14.59 -6.97 -18.94
CA SER A 51 -15.98 -7.35 -19.25
C SER A 51 -17.01 -6.21 -19.19
N GLY A 52 -16.60 -4.99 -18.84
CA GLY A 52 -17.48 -3.82 -18.71
C GLY A 52 -18.22 -3.74 -17.37
N ALA A 53 -17.65 -4.26 -16.27
CA ALA A 53 -18.33 -4.32 -14.97
C ALA A 53 -18.53 -2.92 -14.35
N TYR A 54 -17.49 -2.09 -14.34
CA TYR A 54 -17.54 -0.73 -13.82
C TYR A 54 -18.44 0.19 -14.66
N PRO A 55 -18.31 0.22 -16.01
CA PRO A 55 -19.26 0.94 -16.86
C PRO A 55 -20.72 0.53 -16.62
N MET A 56 -21.00 -0.76 -16.40
CA MET A 56 -22.35 -1.24 -16.09
C MET A 56 -22.84 -0.77 -14.72
N GLY A 57 -21.98 -0.79 -13.70
CA GLY A 57 -22.30 -0.26 -12.38
C GLY A 57 -22.65 1.24 -12.43
N ILE A 58 -21.88 2.01 -13.20
CA ILE A 58 -22.17 3.43 -13.47
C ILE A 58 -23.52 3.59 -14.16
N LEU A 59 -23.81 2.79 -15.20
CA LEU A 59 -25.10 2.83 -15.88
C LEU A 59 -26.25 2.63 -14.89
N HIS A 60 -26.19 1.58 -14.06
CA HIS A 60 -27.23 1.30 -13.07
C HIS A 60 -27.39 2.44 -12.07
N LYS A 61 -26.28 3.06 -11.62
CA LYS A 61 -26.35 4.18 -10.69
C LYS A 61 -26.98 5.41 -11.32
N LEU A 62 -26.63 5.74 -12.56
CA LEU A 62 -27.20 6.88 -13.29
C LEU A 62 -28.69 6.66 -13.61
N VAL A 63 -29.08 5.44 -14.00
CA VAL A 63 -30.50 5.08 -14.21
C VAL A 63 -31.28 5.25 -12.91
N PHE A 64 -30.75 4.77 -11.78
CA PHE A 64 -31.38 4.93 -10.47
C PHE A 64 -31.58 6.41 -10.11
N VAL A 65 -30.55 7.24 -10.29
CA VAL A 65 -30.60 8.68 -10.01
C VAL A 65 -31.61 9.38 -10.92
N LEU A 66 -31.62 9.08 -12.23
CA LEU A 66 -32.61 9.62 -13.16
C LEU A 66 -34.03 9.15 -12.82
N GLY A 67 -34.21 7.90 -12.38
CA GLY A 67 -35.49 7.38 -11.93
C GLY A 67 -36.06 8.13 -10.73
N LYS A 68 -35.19 8.61 -9.83
CA LYS A 68 -35.58 9.51 -8.72
C LYS A 68 -35.92 10.92 -9.20
N LEU A 69 -35.08 11.52 -10.06
CA LEU A 69 -35.23 12.92 -10.50
C LEU A 69 -36.35 13.14 -11.52
N ASP A 70 -36.59 12.15 -12.38
CA ASP A 70 -37.55 12.21 -13.48
C ASP A 70 -38.24 10.85 -13.68
N PRO A 71 -39.14 10.44 -12.76
CA PRO A 71 -39.74 9.10 -12.75
C PRO A 71 -40.46 8.71 -14.05
N ASN A 72 -40.97 9.69 -14.80
CA ASN A 72 -41.73 9.49 -16.04
C ASN A 72 -40.95 9.87 -17.31
N ASN A 73 -39.64 10.15 -17.21
CA ASN A 73 -38.79 10.54 -18.33
C ASN A 73 -39.19 11.83 -19.07
N GLN A 74 -40.01 12.71 -18.48
CA GLN A 74 -40.48 13.90 -19.18
C GLN A 74 -39.34 14.84 -19.56
N GLN A 75 -38.42 15.07 -18.62
CA GLN A 75 -37.27 15.97 -18.83
C GLN A 75 -36.16 15.28 -19.62
N TRP A 76 -35.91 14.00 -19.33
CA TRP A 76 -34.91 13.21 -20.06
C TRP A 76 -35.27 13.08 -21.54
N HIS A 77 -36.54 12.75 -21.85
CA HIS A 77 -37.06 12.68 -23.23
C HIS A 77 -36.97 14.03 -23.94
N ALA A 78 -37.50 15.10 -23.34
CA ALA A 78 -37.45 16.44 -23.92
C ALA A 78 -36.01 16.89 -24.24
N ARG A 79 -35.05 16.49 -23.40
CA ARG A 79 -33.64 16.79 -23.63
C ARG A 79 -33.05 16.06 -24.84
N GLN A 80 -33.42 14.79 -25.05
CA GLN A 80 -32.98 14.06 -26.24
C GLN A 80 -33.62 14.63 -27.51
N ILE A 81 -34.88 15.04 -27.44
CA ILE A 81 -35.56 15.76 -28.55
C ILE A 81 -34.84 17.06 -28.87
N ALA A 82 -34.55 17.90 -27.86
CA ALA A 82 -33.84 19.17 -28.07
C ALA A 82 -32.45 18.97 -28.71
N LYS A 83 -31.75 17.87 -28.40
CA LYS A 83 -30.51 17.51 -29.11
C LYS A 83 -30.75 17.15 -30.57
N ALA A 84 -31.74 16.31 -30.84
CA ALA A 84 -32.08 15.93 -32.21
C ALA A 84 -32.50 17.14 -33.07
N GLU A 85 -33.15 18.14 -32.46
CA GLU A 85 -33.51 19.39 -33.13
C GLU A 85 -32.31 20.19 -33.65
N THR A 86 -31.12 20.00 -33.06
CA THR A 86 -29.88 20.65 -33.53
C THR A 86 -29.30 20.03 -34.81
N ILE A 87 -29.83 18.90 -35.28
CA ILE A 87 -29.40 18.25 -36.53
C ILE A 87 -29.81 19.15 -37.71
N GLU A 88 -28.83 19.56 -38.51
CA GLU A 88 -29.03 20.45 -39.66
C GLU A 88 -29.88 19.81 -40.77
N ASP A 89 -29.60 18.54 -41.09
CA ASP A 89 -30.31 17.77 -42.13
C ASP A 89 -31.75 17.44 -41.68
N ALA A 90 -32.74 18.00 -42.36
CA ALA A 90 -34.14 17.89 -41.96
C ALA A 90 -34.65 16.44 -41.92
N GLN A 91 -34.28 15.61 -42.90
CA GLN A 91 -34.72 14.23 -42.96
C GLN A 91 -34.11 13.39 -41.83
N ALA A 92 -32.82 13.59 -41.53
CA ALA A 92 -32.15 12.94 -40.41
C ALA A 92 -32.71 13.43 -39.06
N ARG A 93 -33.01 14.72 -38.92
CA ARG A 93 -33.65 15.30 -37.74
C ARG A 93 -35.02 14.67 -37.47
N ASP A 94 -35.90 14.66 -38.47
CA ASP A 94 -37.26 14.12 -38.32
C ASP A 94 -37.22 12.61 -38.01
N SER A 95 -36.32 11.88 -38.67
CA SER A 95 -36.11 10.45 -38.39
C SER A 95 -35.57 10.21 -36.98
N ALA A 96 -34.65 11.05 -36.47
CA ALA A 96 -34.11 10.93 -35.13
C ALA A 96 -35.17 11.23 -34.07
N ILE A 97 -35.96 12.29 -34.25
CA ILE A 97 -37.09 12.67 -33.37
C ILE A 97 -38.13 11.53 -33.32
N ALA A 98 -38.50 10.97 -34.47
CA ALA A 98 -39.43 9.84 -34.53
C ALA A 98 -38.90 8.61 -33.79
N ALA A 99 -37.60 8.29 -33.96
CA ALA A 99 -36.96 7.19 -33.25
C ALA A 99 -36.93 7.41 -31.73
N ILE A 100 -36.58 8.62 -31.27
CA ILE A 100 -36.59 8.98 -29.85
C ILE A 100 -37.99 8.81 -29.27
N ASN A 101 -39.03 9.33 -29.93
CA ASN A 101 -40.41 9.18 -29.47
C ASN A 101 -40.81 7.70 -29.34
N ALA A 102 -40.46 6.86 -30.31
CA ALA A 102 -40.72 5.42 -30.25
C ALA A 102 -39.94 4.74 -29.11
N ASP A 103 -38.68 5.10 -28.90
CA ASP A 103 -37.83 4.52 -27.84
C ASP A 103 -38.47 4.70 -26.45
N PHE A 104 -39.06 5.87 -26.16
CA PHE A 104 -39.72 6.15 -24.89
C PHE A 104 -41.18 5.65 -24.81
N ALA A 105 -41.91 5.63 -25.93
CA ALA A 105 -43.32 5.24 -25.94
C ALA A 105 -43.52 3.71 -25.95
N ASP A 106 -42.71 3.00 -26.73
CA ASP A 106 -42.96 1.59 -27.06
C ASP A 106 -42.28 0.60 -26.10
N ASN A 107 -41.41 1.07 -25.19
CA ASN A 107 -40.60 0.21 -24.31
C ASN A 107 -40.93 0.39 -22.81
N ALA A 108 -40.19 -0.28 -21.92
CA ALA A 108 -40.23 0.04 -20.49
C ALA A 108 -39.53 1.39 -20.21
N LEU A 109 -39.87 2.03 -19.09
CA LEU A 109 -39.38 3.37 -18.75
C LEU A 109 -37.84 3.46 -18.72
N ASP A 110 -37.16 2.41 -18.25
CA ASP A 110 -35.70 2.42 -18.14
C ASP A 110 -34.98 2.24 -19.48
N TYR A 111 -35.66 1.75 -20.51
CA TYR A 111 -35.05 1.55 -21.83
C TYR A 111 -34.48 2.86 -22.39
N GLY A 112 -35.31 3.92 -22.44
CA GLY A 112 -34.88 5.24 -22.91
C GLY A 112 -33.78 5.84 -22.03
N ARG A 113 -33.85 5.67 -20.70
CA ARG A 113 -32.79 6.12 -19.79
C ARG A 113 -31.46 5.45 -20.12
N LYS A 114 -31.46 4.12 -20.19
CA LYS A 114 -30.26 3.32 -20.45
C LYS A 114 -29.66 3.66 -21.81
N LEU A 115 -30.46 3.68 -22.86
CA LEU A 115 -30.00 3.89 -24.23
C LEU A 115 -29.21 5.20 -24.35
N TYR A 116 -29.79 6.31 -23.89
CA TYR A 116 -29.16 7.62 -24.03
C TYR A 116 -28.03 7.88 -23.00
N LEU A 117 -28.02 7.19 -21.86
CA LEU A 117 -26.86 7.20 -20.96
C LEU A 117 -25.65 6.48 -21.59
N ILE A 118 -25.87 5.31 -22.19
CA ILE A 118 -24.84 4.57 -22.92
C ILE A 118 -24.32 5.40 -24.10
N GLU A 119 -25.22 6.06 -24.82
CA GLU A 119 -24.87 6.89 -25.97
C GLU A 119 -24.12 8.16 -25.59
N ASN A 120 -24.49 8.84 -24.51
CA ASN A 120 -23.95 10.17 -24.25
C ASN A 120 -22.80 10.16 -23.23
N CYS A 121 -22.81 9.21 -22.29
CA CYS A 121 -22.05 9.37 -21.04
C CYS A 121 -20.97 8.32 -20.81
N ILE A 122 -21.12 7.10 -21.34
CA ILE A 122 -20.31 5.95 -20.91
C ILE A 122 -19.37 5.49 -22.02
N TYR A 123 -18.09 5.36 -21.68
CA TYR A 123 -17.01 4.97 -22.58
C TYR A 123 -16.14 3.89 -21.93
N GLY A 124 -15.65 2.95 -22.73
CA GLY A 124 -14.79 1.86 -22.27
C GLY A 124 -13.70 1.51 -23.26
N VAL A 125 -12.52 1.18 -22.74
CA VAL A 125 -11.36 0.74 -23.53
C VAL A 125 -10.75 -0.48 -22.89
N ASP A 126 -10.31 -1.42 -23.71
CA ASP A 126 -9.53 -2.57 -23.29
C ASP A 126 -8.60 -3.00 -24.42
N ILE A 127 -7.43 -3.53 -24.07
CA ILE A 127 -6.48 -4.00 -25.08
C ILE A 127 -6.92 -5.33 -25.70
N GLN A 128 -7.78 -6.10 -25.03
CA GLN A 128 -8.29 -7.38 -25.51
C GLN A 128 -9.61 -7.20 -26.29
N PRO A 129 -9.66 -7.52 -27.60
CA PRO A 129 -10.90 -7.43 -28.38
C PRO A 129 -12.05 -8.24 -27.79
N ILE A 130 -11.77 -9.42 -27.24
CA ILE A 130 -12.78 -10.29 -26.66
C ILE A 130 -13.46 -9.65 -25.44
N ALA A 131 -12.71 -8.92 -24.61
CA ALA A 131 -13.23 -8.22 -23.45
C ALA A 131 -14.22 -7.12 -23.89
N ILE A 132 -13.87 -6.36 -24.93
CA ILE A 132 -14.74 -5.38 -25.56
C ILE A 132 -16.03 -6.01 -26.10
N GLN A 133 -15.96 -7.18 -26.75
CA GLN A 133 -17.17 -7.86 -27.22
C GLN A 133 -18.07 -8.31 -26.05
N ILE A 134 -17.49 -8.81 -24.95
CA ILE A 134 -18.24 -9.17 -23.74
C ILE A 134 -18.89 -7.93 -23.12
N ALA A 135 -18.19 -6.81 -23.04
CA ALA A 135 -18.75 -5.55 -22.56
C ALA A 135 -19.95 -5.12 -23.42
N LYS A 136 -19.79 -5.08 -24.75
CA LYS A 136 -20.88 -4.76 -25.69
C LYS A 136 -22.08 -5.68 -25.52
N LEU A 137 -21.86 -7.00 -25.39
CA LEU A 137 -22.91 -7.97 -25.15
C LEU A 137 -23.65 -7.71 -23.82
N ARG A 138 -22.92 -7.34 -22.75
CA ARG A 138 -23.53 -7.03 -21.45
C ARG A 138 -24.45 -5.81 -21.52
N PHE A 139 -24.01 -4.74 -22.19
CA PHE A 139 -24.84 -3.56 -22.44
C PHE A 139 -26.06 -3.87 -23.30
N PHE A 140 -25.89 -4.74 -24.29
CA PHE A 140 -27.00 -5.20 -25.10
C PHE A 140 -28.06 -5.97 -24.31
N ILE A 141 -27.65 -6.95 -23.49
CA ILE A 141 -28.58 -7.71 -22.64
C ILE A 141 -29.34 -6.76 -21.70
N SER A 142 -28.63 -5.78 -21.11
CA SER A 142 -29.25 -4.78 -20.23
C SER A 142 -30.33 -3.93 -20.92
N LEU A 143 -30.17 -3.65 -22.23
CA LEU A 143 -31.18 -2.96 -23.03
C LEU A 143 -32.34 -3.87 -23.46
N ILE A 144 -32.05 -5.10 -23.89
CA ILE A 144 -33.08 -6.06 -24.32
C ILE A 144 -34.08 -6.33 -23.19
N CYS A 145 -33.62 -6.45 -21.94
CA CYS A 145 -34.49 -6.73 -20.81
C CYS A 145 -35.65 -5.74 -20.66
N ASP A 146 -35.50 -4.52 -21.19
CA ASP A 146 -36.51 -3.44 -21.10
C ASP A 146 -37.27 -3.20 -22.40
N GLN A 147 -36.97 -3.95 -23.47
CA GLN A 147 -37.72 -3.85 -24.73
C GLN A 147 -39.02 -4.65 -24.65
N LYS A 148 -40.11 -4.06 -25.16
CA LYS A 148 -41.40 -4.75 -25.27
C LYS A 148 -41.51 -5.42 -26.64
N THR A 149 -42.08 -6.62 -26.65
CA THR A 149 -42.38 -7.33 -27.89
C THR A 149 -43.73 -6.90 -28.46
N HIS A 150 -43.81 -6.90 -29.78
CA HIS A 150 -45.01 -6.67 -30.56
C HIS A 150 -45.28 -7.86 -31.49
N ALA A 151 -46.53 -8.06 -31.89
CA ALA A 151 -46.92 -9.15 -32.78
C ALA A 151 -46.45 -8.95 -34.24
N ASP A 152 -45.98 -7.76 -34.59
CA ASP A 152 -45.56 -7.41 -35.94
C ASP A 152 -44.19 -8.01 -36.30
N LYS A 153 -44.21 -9.12 -37.03
CA LYS A 153 -43.00 -9.79 -37.55
C LYS A 153 -42.22 -8.94 -38.56
N ALA A 154 -42.86 -8.02 -39.28
CA ALA A 154 -42.19 -7.15 -40.24
C ALA A 154 -41.30 -6.11 -39.55
N ARG A 155 -41.61 -5.77 -38.28
CA ARG A 155 -40.82 -4.89 -37.41
C ARG A 155 -39.93 -5.65 -36.42
N ASN A 156 -39.48 -6.86 -36.78
CA ASN A 156 -38.66 -7.69 -35.90
C ASN A 156 -39.30 -7.91 -34.51
N LEU A 157 -40.63 -8.11 -34.46
CA LEU A 157 -41.40 -8.25 -33.22
C LEU A 157 -41.27 -7.05 -32.27
N GLY A 158 -41.01 -5.85 -32.79
CA GLY A 158 -40.77 -4.65 -31.97
C GLY A 158 -39.37 -4.56 -31.35
N ILE A 159 -38.53 -5.57 -31.53
CA ILE A 159 -37.18 -5.61 -30.96
C ILE A 159 -36.25 -4.78 -31.83
N ARG A 160 -35.66 -3.74 -31.24
CA ARG A 160 -34.73 -2.85 -31.95
C ARG A 160 -33.38 -3.56 -32.12
N PRO A 161 -32.76 -3.49 -33.33
CA PRO A 161 -31.39 -3.95 -33.54
C PRO A 161 -30.39 -3.19 -32.65
N LEU A 162 -29.27 -3.84 -32.32
CA LEU A 162 -28.21 -3.27 -31.48
C LEU A 162 -27.84 -1.82 -31.88
N PRO A 163 -27.80 -0.88 -30.91
CA PRO A 163 -27.08 0.37 -31.13
C PRO A 163 -25.60 0.05 -31.41
N ASN A 164 -24.97 0.82 -32.30
CA ASN A 164 -23.61 0.52 -32.73
C ASN A 164 -22.59 1.02 -31.69
N LEU A 165 -22.29 0.17 -30.71
CA LEU A 165 -21.37 0.45 -29.60
C LEU A 165 -19.88 0.54 -30.01
N GLU A 166 -19.56 0.40 -31.30
CA GLU A 166 -18.20 0.49 -31.85
C GLU A 166 -17.49 1.81 -31.53
N THR A 167 -18.23 2.89 -31.29
CA THR A 167 -17.70 4.21 -30.93
C THR A 167 -17.83 4.53 -29.43
N LYS A 168 -18.11 3.52 -28.60
CA LYS A 168 -18.19 3.63 -27.13
C LYS A 168 -17.30 2.64 -26.41
N PHE A 169 -17.14 1.47 -26.99
CA PHE A 169 -16.27 0.42 -26.50
C PHE A 169 -15.27 0.06 -27.59
N VAL A 170 -14.01 0.45 -27.38
CA VAL A 170 -12.94 0.35 -28.38
C VAL A 170 -11.82 -0.56 -27.88
N ALA A 171 -11.35 -1.44 -28.75
CA ALA A 171 -10.17 -2.25 -28.49
C ALA A 171 -8.91 -1.43 -28.79
N ALA A 172 -8.19 -0.99 -27.75
CA ALA A 172 -7.03 -0.12 -27.88
C ALA A 172 -6.07 -0.24 -26.69
N ASP A 173 -4.80 0.08 -26.90
CA ASP A 173 -3.86 0.34 -25.81
C ASP A 173 -4.10 1.73 -25.22
N SER A 174 -4.82 1.77 -24.09
CA SER A 174 -5.17 3.01 -23.40
C SER A 174 -3.96 3.74 -22.79
N LEU A 175 -2.82 3.05 -22.60
CA LEU A 175 -1.59 3.63 -22.08
C LEU A 175 -0.77 4.38 -23.12
N LEU A 176 -1.13 4.32 -24.41
CA LEU A 176 -0.35 4.95 -25.48
C LEU A 176 -1.14 6.09 -26.12
N ALA A 177 -0.69 7.34 -25.90
CA ALA A 177 -1.08 8.49 -26.72
C ALA A 177 -0.23 8.52 -28.00
N LEU A 178 -0.79 9.07 -29.08
CA LEU A 178 -0.02 9.28 -30.31
C LEU A 178 0.91 10.49 -30.20
N ASP A 179 0.51 11.53 -29.47
CA ASP A 179 1.32 12.71 -29.20
C ASP A 179 1.35 13.00 -27.69
N PRO A 180 2.19 12.28 -26.92
CA PRO A 180 2.22 12.39 -25.46
C PRO A 180 2.75 13.74 -24.94
N THR A 181 3.43 14.52 -25.78
CA THR A 181 4.05 15.80 -25.39
C THR A 181 3.31 17.03 -25.93
N GLY A 182 2.33 16.83 -26.83
CA GLY A 182 1.63 17.91 -27.50
C GLY A 182 2.56 18.80 -28.36
N SER A 183 3.79 18.35 -28.61
CA SER A 183 4.83 19.10 -29.32
C SER A 183 4.66 19.03 -30.83
N SER A 184 3.79 18.15 -31.32
CA SER A 184 3.38 18.12 -32.72
C SER A 184 2.30 19.19 -32.94
N ALA A 185 2.69 20.47 -32.86
CA ALA A 185 1.88 21.53 -33.45
C ALA A 185 1.64 21.17 -34.92
N SER A 186 0.41 20.79 -35.26
CA SER A 186 0.06 20.46 -36.64
C SER A 186 0.13 21.74 -37.47
N MET A 187 1.27 22.00 -38.09
CA MET A 187 1.39 22.83 -39.30
C MET A 187 0.70 22.16 -40.50
N ALA A 188 -0.42 21.46 -40.27
CA ALA A 188 -1.07 20.55 -41.19
C ALA A 188 -2.60 20.67 -41.08
N ASP A 189 -3.12 21.89 -41.09
CA ASP A 189 -4.56 22.10 -41.21
C ASP A 189 -4.84 23.09 -42.34
N SER A 190 -4.76 22.59 -43.57
CA SER A 190 -5.52 23.24 -44.64
C SER A 190 -7.01 23.20 -44.25
N ASP A 191 -7.75 24.27 -44.57
CA ASP A 191 -9.20 24.32 -44.30
C ASP A 191 -9.95 23.13 -44.92
N GLN A 192 -9.41 22.58 -46.01
CA GLN A 192 -9.90 21.37 -46.65
C GLN A 192 -9.79 20.12 -45.76
N ILE A 193 -8.65 19.86 -45.12
CA ILE A 193 -8.47 18.70 -44.23
C ILE A 193 -9.37 18.81 -43.00
N LYS A 194 -9.47 20.02 -42.41
CA LYS A 194 -10.39 20.30 -41.31
C LYS A 194 -11.83 19.99 -41.69
N ALA A 195 -12.28 20.45 -42.86
CA ALA A 195 -13.63 20.19 -43.35
C ALA A 195 -13.90 18.69 -43.54
N LEU A 196 -12.95 17.94 -44.12
CA LEU A 196 -13.07 16.48 -44.28
C LEU A 196 -13.11 15.73 -42.95
N LYS A 197 -12.31 16.13 -41.97
CA LYS A 197 -12.32 15.54 -40.60
C LYS A 197 -13.67 15.78 -39.91
N VAL A 198 -14.27 16.96 -40.06
CA VAL A 198 -15.62 17.26 -39.55
C VAL A 198 -16.66 16.36 -40.20
N GLN A 199 -16.59 16.19 -41.53
CA GLN A 199 -17.49 15.27 -42.25
C GLN A 199 -17.33 13.82 -41.76
N LEU A 200 -16.09 13.35 -41.55
CA LEU A 200 -15.80 12.02 -41.04
C LEU A 200 -16.41 11.80 -39.64
N ALA A 201 -16.24 12.78 -38.74
CA ALA A 201 -16.86 12.74 -37.41
C ALA A 201 -18.39 12.67 -37.50
N GLY A 202 -19.01 13.44 -38.40
CA GLY A 202 -20.46 13.38 -38.65
C GLY A 202 -20.94 12.01 -39.16
N VAL A 203 -20.20 11.37 -40.07
CA VAL A 203 -20.52 10.02 -40.57
C VAL A 203 -20.44 9.00 -39.43
N ARG A 204 -19.39 9.06 -38.59
CA ARG A 204 -19.22 8.16 -37.44
C ARG A 204 -20.32 8.34 -36.39
N HIS A 205 -20.73 9.58 -36.14
CA HIS A 205 -21.85 9.87 -35.23
C HIS A 205 -23.17 9.28 -35.76
N ARG A 206 -23.48 9.49 -37.05
CA ARG A 206 -24.67 8.89 -37.69
C ARG A 206 -24.65 7.37 -37.72
N TYR A 207 -23.46 6.77 -37.82
CA TYR A 207 -23.34 5.31 -37.80
C TYR A 207 -23.84 4.75 -36.46
N PHE A 208 -23.71 5.47 -35.34
CA PHE A 208 -24.19 5.00 -34.03
C PHE A 208 -25.69 4.66 -34.04
N SER A 209 -26.51 5.58 -34.57
CA SER A 209 -27.98 5.47 -34.58
C SER A 209 -28.55 4.65 -35.74
N ALA A 210 -27.73 4.33 -36.75
CA ALA A 210 -28.15 3.58 -37.93
C ALA A 210 -28.73 2.21 -37.55
N GLN A 211 -29.97 1.94 -37.97
CA GLN A 211 -30.71 0.73 -37.59
C GLN A 211 -30.71 -0.32 -38.72
N SER A 212 -30.71 0.12 -39.98
CA SER A 212 -30.75 -0.79 -41.13
C SER A 212 -29.35 -1.23 -41.57
N ARG A 213 -29.25 -2.47 -42.08
CA ARG A 213 -27.99 -3.00 -42.63
C ARG A 213 -27.48 -2.15 -43.80
N ASP A 214 -28.37 -1.67 -44.65
CA ASP A 214 -28.02 -0.90 -45.84
C ASP A 214 -27.47 0.48 -45.48
N GLU A 215 -28.08 1.15 -44.49
CA GLU A 215 -27.58 2.42 -43.98
C GLU A 215 -26.20 2.26 -43.33
N LYS A 216 -26.02 1.23 -42.49
CA LYS A 216 -24.72 0.90 -41.88
C LYS A 216 -23.64 0.69 -42.96
N ASN A 217 -23.94 -0.09 -44.00
CA ASN A 217 -23.02 -0.32 -45.11
C ASN A 217 -22.71 0.96 -45.90
N ARG A 218 -23.70 1.83 -46.11
CA ARG A 218 -23.51 3.12 -46.79
C ARG A 218 -22.58 4.04 -46.00
N LEU A 219 -22.80 4.16 -44.68
CA LEU A 219 -21.99 4.99 -43.79
C LEU A 219 -20.55 4.46 -43.69
N ARG A 220 -20.34 3.14 -43.60
CA ARG A 220 -19.00 2.52 -43.63
C ARG A 220 -18.23 2.85 -44.91
N LYS A 221 -18.91 2.79 -46.08
CA LYS A 221 -18.31 3.18 -47.36
C LYS A 221 -17.98 4.67 -47.42
N GLN A 222 -18.82 5.52 -46.83
CA GLN A 222 -18.57 6.96 -46.74
C GLN A 222 -17.38 7.28 -45.83
N ASP A 223 -17.28 6.63 -44.66
CA ASP A 223 -16.13 6.75 -43.76
C ASP A 223 -14.84 6.35 -44.48
N ASP A 224 -14.82 5.19 -45.15
CA ASP A 224 -13.65 4.73 -45.91
C ASP A 224 -13.25 5.69 -47.04
N LYS A 225 -14.23 6.25 -47.76
CA LYS A 225 -13.98 7.28 -48.79
C LYS A 225 -13.36 8.54 -48.18
N LEU A 226 -13.92 9.03 -47.07
CA LEU A 226 -13.42 10.24 -46.40
C LEU A 226 -12.01 10.02 -45.83
N ARG A 227 -11.73 8.86 -45.22
CA ARG A 227 -10.38 8.51 -44.74
C ARG A 227 -9.37 8.54 -45.88
N ARG A 228 -9.67 7.93 -47.03
CA ARG A 228 -8.77 7.98 -48.21
C ARG A 228 -8.56 9.40 -48.72
N GLN A 229 -9.62 10.21 -48.83
CA GLN A 229 -9.51 11.61 -49.25
C GLN A 229 -8.62 12.44 -48.30
N ILE A 230 -8.69 12.19 -47.00
CA ILE A 230 -7.83 12.85 -46.01
C ILE A 230 -6.37 12.39 -46.18
N LEU A 231 -6.12 11.09 -46.36
CA LEU A 231 -4.77 10.55 -46.58
C LEU A 231 -4.13 11.07 -47.87
N ASP A 232 -4.91 11.15 -48.95
CA ASP A 232 -4.46 11.70 -50.23
C ASP A 232 -4.11 13.19 -50.08
N ALA A 233 -4.96 13.97 -49.41
CA ALA A 233 -4.70 15.38 -49.13
C ALA A 233 -3.45 15.59 -48.27
N LEU A 234 -3.26 14.77 -47.21
CA LEU A 234 -2.06 14.80 -46.37
C LEU A 234 -0.78 14.47 -47.16
N THR A 235 -0.88 13.54 -48.11
CA THR A 235 0.25 13.13 -48.97
C THR A 235 0.60 14.19 -49.99
N GLN A 236 -0.39 14.79 -50.65
CA GLN A 236 -0.18 15.87 -51.64
C GLN A 236 0.44 17.13 -51.02
N LEU A 237 0.08 17.43 -49.78
CA LEU A 237 0.57 18.59 -49.05
C LEU A 237 1.97 18.37 -48.43
N GLY A 238 2.51 17.14 -48.46
CA GLY A 238 3.79 16.81 -47.82
C GLY A 238 3.77 16.90 -46.28
N PHE A 239 2.59 17.09 -45.68
CA PHE A 239 2.41 17.43 -44.25
C PHE A 239 1.85 16.27 -43.39
N GLY A 240 1.84 15.03 -43.89
CA GLY A 240 1.35 13.88 -43.12
C GLY A 240 2.40 13.34 -42.15
N SER A 241 2.43 13.82 -40.90
CA SER A 241 3.17 13.11 -39.84
C SER A 241 2.61 11.68 -39.68
N GLU A 242 3.47 10.74 -39.28
CA GLU A 242 3.06 9.36 -39.01
C GLU A 242 1.89 9.28 -37.99
N ILE A 243 1.84 10.25 -37.08
CA ILE A 243 0.74 10.44 -36.12
C ILE A 243 -0.60 10.70 -36.83
N GLU A 244 -0.64 11.66 -37.75
CA GLU A 244 -1.87 12.01 -38.47
C GLU A 244 -2.34 10.86 -39.37
N ARG A 245 -1.41 10.14 -40.00
CA ARG A 245 -1.76 8.94 -40.78
C ARG A 245 -2.41 7.88 -39.90
N ARG A 246 -1.81 7.53 -38.77
CA ARG A 246 -2.36 6.54 -37.83
C ARG A 246 -3.74 6.95 -37.28
N ARG A 247 -3.98 8.26 -37.04
CA ARG A 247 -5.30 8.78 -36.64
C ARG A 247 -6.36 8.52 -37.70
N VAL A 248 -6.03 8.81 -38.97
CA VAL A 248 -6.98 8.71 -40.08
C VAL A 248 -7.20 7.26 -40.48
N GLU A 249 -6.16 6.42 -40.47
CA GLU A 249 -6.26 5.01 -40.88
C GLU A 249 -7.10 4.16 -39.92
N TRP A 250 -7.19 4.55 -38.65
CA TRP A 250 -7.94 3.81 -37.64
C TRP A 250 -9.40 3.55 -38.08
N ASN A 251 -9.75 2.26 -38.09
CA ASN A 251 -11.03 1.75 -38.55
C ASN A 251 -11.84 1.21 -37.34
N PRO A 252 -12.94 1.89 -36.94
CA PRO A 252 -13.77 1.45 -35.82
C PRO A 252 -14.59 0.18 -36.12
N TYR A 253 -14.69 -0.24 -37.38
CA TYR A 253 -15.60 -1.32 -37.82
C TYR A 253 -14.94 -2.70 -37.86
N ASP A 254 -13.63 -2.80 -37.60
CA ASP A 254 -12.93 -4.08 -37.50
C ASP A 254 -12.97 -4.58 -36.06
N HIS A 255 -13.70 -5.66 -35.82
CA HIS A 255 -13.90 -6.22 -34.49
C HIS A 255 -12.72 -7.08 -34.00
N HIS A 256 -11.78 -7.40 -34.88
CA HIS A 256 -10.59 -8.18 -34.56
C HIS A 256 -9.35 -7.30 -34.38
N ALA A 257 -9.38 -6.06 -34.86
CA ALA A 257 -8.29 -5.11 -34.72
C ALA A 257 -8.18 -4.55 -33.29
N VAL A 258 -6.95 -4.31 -32.86
CA VAL A 258 -6.60 -3.54 -31.66
C VAL A 258 -5.80 -2.33 -32.09
N ALA A 259 -6.25 -1.14 -31.70
CA ALA A 259 -5.46 0.06 -31.95
C ALA A 259 -4.25 0.10 -31.00
N SER A 260 -3.05 0.34 -31.54
CA SER A 260 -1.81 0.49 -30.77
C SER A 260 -1.67 1.85 -30.08
N PHE A 261 -2.77 2.57 -29.93
CA PHE A 261 -2.87 3.88 -29.29
C PHE A 261 -4.32 4.13 -28.86
N PHE A 262 -4.53 5.12 -28.00
CA PHE A 262 -5.84 5.60 -27.58
C PHE A 262 -5.90 7.13 -27.62
N GLU A 263 -6.79 7.66 -28.45
CA GLU A 263 -7.05 9.10 -28.61
C GLU A 263 -8.57 9.34 -28.50
N PRO A 264 -9.05 9.91 -27.38
CA PRO A 264 -10.49 10.02 -27.11
C PRO A 264 -11.27 10.74 -28.21
N VAL A 265 -10.74 11.86 -28.71
CA VAL A 265 -11.43 12.66 -29.74
C VAL A 265 -11.57 11.88 -31.05
N THR A 266 -10.51 11.22 -31.49
CA THR A 266 -10.51 10.41 -32.73
C THR A 266 -11.46 9.22 -32.63
N MET A 267 -11.52 8.58 -31.45
CA MET A 267 -12.22 7.32 -31.27
C MET A 267 -13.68 7.47 -30.86
N PHE A 268 -13.98 8.48 -30.05
CA PHE A 268 -15.29 8.67 -29.42
C PHE A 268 -15.97 9.99 -29.81
N GLY A 269 -15.23 10.92 -30.42
CA GLY A 269 -15.76 12.14 -31.02
C GLY A 269 -15.38 13.45 -30.31
N PRO A 270 -15.73 14.60 -30.92
CA PRO A 270 -15.25 15.93 -30.53
C PRO A 270 -15.74 16.40 -29.16
N ARG A 271 -16.79 15.78 -28.60
CA ARG A 271 -17.28 16.07 -27.25
C ARG A 271 -16.22 15.85 -26.17
N LEU A 272 -15.22 15.02 -26.44
CA LEU A 272 -14.13 14.71 -25.51
C LEU A 272 -12.89 15.59 -25.69
N GLN A 273 -13.00 16.72 -26.39
CA GLN A 273 -11.88 17.65 -26.62
C GLN A 273 -11.21 18.12 -25.32
N GLN A 274 -11.99 18.23 -24.24
CA GLN A 274 -11.50 18.62 -22.92
C GLN A 274 -11.13 17.43 -22.02
N GLY A 275 -11.39 16.19 -22.46
CA GLY A 275 -11.23 14.97 -21.67
C GLY A 275 -12.51 14.47 -21.01
N PHE A 276 -12.36 13.63 -20.00
CA PHE A 276 -13.44 13.00 -19.24
C PHE A 276 -13.70 13.70 -17.90
N ASP A 277 -14.93 13.59 -17.39
CA ASP A 277 -15.29 14.07 -16.06
C ASP A 277 -14.93 13.05 -14.98
N VAL A 278 -15.04 11.75 -15.32
CA VAL A 278 -14.75 10.64 -14.41
C VAL A 278 -13.94 9.56 -15.13
N VAL A 279 -12.92 9.06 -14.46
CA VAL A 279 -12.19 7.84 -14.82
C VAL A 279 -12.34 6.85 -13.66
N ILE A 280 -12.88 5.67 -13.95
CA ILE A 280 -13.14 4.65 -12.94
C ILE A 280 -12.77 3.27 -13.48
N GLY A 281 -12.21 2.39 -12.64
CA GLY A 281 -11.89 1.04 -13.09
C GLY A 281 -11.04 0.22 -12.14
N ASN A 282 -10.65 -0.95 -12.64
CA ASN A 282 -9.77 -1.90 -11.99
C ASN A 282 -8.63 -2.27 -12.96
N PRO A 283 -7.56 -1.44 -13.06
CA PRO A 283 -6.46 -1.67 -13.99
C PRO A 283 -5.72 -3.01 -13.74
N PRO A 284 -4.98 -3.55 -14.72
CA PRO A 284 -4.34 -4.85 -14.61
C PRO A 284 -3.16 -4.90 -13.62
N TYR A 285 -3.09 -5.97 -12.81
CA TYR A 285 -2.05 -6.19 -11.80
C TYR A 285 -0.90 -7.05 -12.34
N ILE A 286 -0.15 -6.50 -13.30
CA ILE A 286 0.92 -7.21 -14.00
C ILE A 286 2.23 -6.42 -13.89
N GLN A 287 3.30 -7.11 -13.51
CA GLN A 287 4.65 -6.53 -13.46
C GLN A 287 5.14 -6.17 -14.86
N ILE A 288 5.65 -4.95 -15.02
CA ILE A 288 6.23 -4.42 -16.28
C ILE A 288 7.36 -5.33 -16.81
N GLN A 289 8.09 -6.01 -15.91
CA GLN A 289 9.16 -6.93 -16.26
C GLN A 289 8.72 -8.07 -17.20
N LYS A 290 7.46 -8.52 -17.09
CA LYS A 290 6.89 -9.62 -17.88
C LYS A 290 6.63 -9.26 -19.34
N PHE A 291 6.70 -7.98 -19.70
CA PHE A 291 6.51 -7.51 -21.06
C PHE A 291 7.85 -7.48 -21.82
N ASP A 292 7.79 -7.52 -23.15
CA ASP A 292 8.97 -7.43 -24.01
C ASP A 292 9.59 -6.01 -24.02
N ALA A 293 10.72 -5.87 -24.72
CA ALA A 293 11.42 -4.60 -24.83
C ALA A 293 10.61 -3.53 -25.60
N ALA A 294 9.79 -3.93 -26.57
CA ALA A 294 9.03 -3.01 -27.40
C ALA A 294 7.93 -2.30 -26.58
N HIS A 295 7.19 -3.04 -25.75
CA HIS A 295 6.20 -2.47 -24.84
C HIS A 295 6.85 -1.51 -23.84
N LYS A 296 8.00 -1.90 -23.27
CA LYS A 296 8.74 -1.07 -22.31
C LYS A 296 9.21 0.24 -22.95
N GLN A 297 9.73 0.19 -24.18
CA GLN A 297 10.14 1.37 -24.94
C GLN A 297 8.94 2.27 -25.29
N ALA A 298 7.82 1.68 -25.70
CA ALA A 298 6.59 2.42 -26.01
C ALA A 298 6.08 3.18 -24.77
N TRP A 299 6.07 2.57 -23.59
CA TRP A 299 5.67 3.24 -22.35
C TRP A 299 6.65 4.30 -21.88
N GLN A 300 7.96 4.11 -22.05
CA GLN A 300 8.96 5.14 -21.76
C GLN A 300 8.78 6.37 -22.65
N ALA A 301 8.43 6.17 -23.93
CA ALA A 301 8.13 7.25 -24.87
C ALA A 301 6.87 8.06 -24.51
N GLN A 302 6.04 7.57 -23.58
CA GLN A 302 4.90 8.33 -23.04
C GLN A 302 5.31 9.32 -21.94
N HIS A 303 6.57 9.28 -21.49
CA HIS A 303 7.11 10.15 -20.45
C HIS A 303 6.28 10.12 -19.16
N TYR A 304 5.85 8.94 -18.73
CA TYR A 304 5.19 8.77 -17.43
C TYR A 304 6.19 9.00 -16.30
N SER A 305 5.90 9.95 -15.42
CA SER A 305 6.63 10.17 -14.17
C SER A 305 6.56 8.96 -13.24
N THR A 306 5.51 8.14 -13.34
CA THR A 306 5.29 6.93 -12.54
C THR A 306 5.96 5.67 -13.11
N TYR A 307 6.67 5.77 -14.24
CA TYR A 307 7.33 4.61 -14.84
C TYR A 307 8.50 4.11 -13.98
N ALA A 308 8.37 2.86 -13.52
CA ALA A 308 9.45 2.10 -12.89
C ALA A 308 9.56 0.73 -13.56
N ALA A 309 10.74 0.35 -14.07
CA ALA A 309 10.92 -0.91 -14.80
C ALA A 309 10.59 -2.17 -13.97
N THR A 310 10.70 -2.07 -12.65
CA THR A 310 10.35 -3.12 -11.67
C THR A 310 8.92 -3.01 -11.14
N GLY A 311 8.16 -2.01 -11.58
CA GLY A 311 6.81 -1.73 -11.12
C GLY A 311 5.73 -2.52 -11.84
N ASP A 312 4.49 -2.28 -11.43
CA ASP A 312 3.29 -2.83 -12.05
C ASP A 312 2.68 -1.85 -13.05
N VAL A 313 2.00 -2.41 -14.06
CA VAL A 313 1.37 -1.63 -15.14
C VAL A 313 0.31 -0.66 -14.62
N TYR A 314 -0.41 -0.98 -13.53
CA TYR A 314 -1.41 -0.07 -12.95
C TYR A 314 -0.81 1.27 -12.49
N CYS A 315 0.50 1.37 -12.21
CA CYS A 315 1.16 2.63 -11.89
C CYS A 315 1.08 3.62 -13.07
N LEU A 316 1.17 3.11 -14.30
CA LEU A 316 1.03 3.90 -15.52
C LEU A 316 -0.44 4.30 -15.75
N PHE A 317 -1.38 3.42 -15.39
CA PHE A 317 -2.81 3.71 -15.50
C PHE A 317 -3.26 4.85 -14.60
N TYR A 318 -2.69 5.00 -13.40
CA TYR A 318 -2.97 6.15 -12.54
C TYR A 318 -2.66 7.47 -13.26
N GLU A 319 -1.42 7.61 -13.74
CA GLU A 319 -0.99 8.82 -14.42
C GLU A 319 -1.75 9.03 -15.74
N ARG A 320 -1.96 7.97 -16.53
CA ARG A 320 -2.73 8.05 -17.78
C ARG A 320 -4.19 8.43 -17.53
N GLY A 321 -4.84 7.84 -16.54
CA GLY A 321 -6.22 8.16 -16.19
C GLY A 321 -6.37 9.64 -15.81
N LEU A 322 -5.45 10.16 -15.00
CA LEU A 322 -5.39 11.57 -14.62
C LEU A 322 -5.12 12.50 -15.82
N ARG A 323 -4.24 12.12 -16.75
CA ARG A 323 -4.01 12.86 -18.01
C ARG A 323 -5.22 12.86 -18.96
N LEU A 324 -6.14 11.91 -18.83
CA LEU A 324 -7.37 11.83 -19.65
C LEU A 324 -8.53 12.64 -19.06
N LEU A 325 -8.41 13.11 -17.82
CA LEU A 325 -9.43 13.91 -17.15
C LEU A 325 -9.35 15.38 -17.54
N LYS A 326 -10.51 16.05 -17.49
CA LYS A 326 -10.64 17.51 -17.46
C LYS A 326 -10.01 18.05 -16.17
N ASP A 327 -9.71 19.35 -16.13
CA ASP A 327 -9.42 20.04 -14.86
C ASP A 327 -10.59 19.87 -13.88
N GLY A 328 -10.29 19.41 -12.66
CA GLY A 328 -11.29 19.06 -11.65
C GLY A 328 -12.02 17.72 -11.89
N GLY A 329 -11.70 16.99 -12.97
CA GLY A 329 -12.19 15.63 -13.20
C GLY A 329 -11.70 14.66 -12.13
N GLN A 330 -12.40 13.54 -11.94
CA GLN A 330 -12.16 12.64 -10.82
C GLN A 330 -11.75 11.23 -11.27
N LEU A 331 -10.75 10.67 -10.61
CA LEU A 331 -10.27 9.30 -10.80
C LEU A 331 -10.60 8.46 -9.57
N SER A 332 -11.16 7.27 -9.76
CA SER A 332 -11.30 6.27 -8.69
C SER A 332 -10.89 4.89 -9.19
N TYR A 333 -9.80 4.35 -8.65
CA TYR A 333 -9.32 3.01 -8.99
C TYR A 333 -9.25 2.11 -7.78
N ILE A 334 -9.58 0.85 -8.01
CA ILE A 334 -9.11 -0.23 -7.17
C ILE A 334 -7.83 -0.81 -7.78
N THR A 335 -6.78 -0.94 -6.96
CA THR A 335 -5.50 -1.54 -7.37
C THR A 335 -4.90 -2.36 -6.24
N SER A 336 -3.79 -3.07 -6.47
CA SER A 336 -3.02 -3.63 -5.37
C SER A 336 -2.50 -2.53 -4.43
N ASN A 337 -2.48 -2.75 -3.12
CA ASN A 337 -1.89 -1.80 -2.15
C ASN A 337 -0.35 -1.84 -2.10
N LYS A 338 0.30 -2.76 -2.82
CA LYS A 338 1.75 -3.01 -2.73
C LYS A 338 2.62 -1.79 -3.07
N TRP A 339 2.17 -0.93 -3.99
CA TRP A 339 2.89 0.30 -4.35
C TRP A 339 3.07 1.26 -3.17
N MET A 340 2.25 1.15 -2.11
CA MET A 340 2.38 1.99 -0.92
C MET A 340 3.67 1.71 -0.15
N ARG A 341 4.18 0.46 -0.18
CA ARG A 341 5.36 0.05 0.62
C ARG A 341 6.55 -0.39 -0.23
N ALA A 342 6.32 -0.90 -1.43
CA ALA A 342 7.40 -1.42 -2.28
C ALA A 342 8.25 -0.29 -2.90
N GLY A 343 9.55 -0.56 -3.08
CA GLY A 343 10.48 0.42 -3.66
C GLY A 343 10.09 0.90 -5.06
N TYR A 344 9.53 0.02 -5.91
CA TYR A 344 9.06 0.41 -7.24
C TYR A 344 7.93 1.46 -7.22
N GLY A 345 7.21 1.58 -6.11
CA GLY A 345 6.08 2.48 -5.95
C GLY A 345 6.48 3.93 -5.64
N GLU A 346 7.76 4.22 -5.40
CA GLU A 346 8.25 5.56 -5.03
C GLU A 346 7.80 6.64 -6.00
N ALA A 347 7.92 6.37 -7.31
CA ALA A 347 7.52 7.29 -8.36
C ALA A 347 6.00 7.57 -8.34
N LEU A 348 5.18 6.53 -8.12
CA LEU A 348 3.73 6.68 -7.99
C LEU A 348 3.34 7.44 -6.72
N ARG A 349 3.96 7.13 -5.57
CA ARG A 349 3.72 7.85 -4.30
C ARG A 349 4.05 9.32 -4.43
N LYS A 350 5.18 9.66 -5.05
CA LYS A 350 5.58 11.04 -5.34
C LYS A 350 4.56 11.76 -6.22
N PHE A 351 4.12 11.12 -7.30
CA PHE A 351 3.12 11.66 -8.21
C PHE A 351 1.79 11.94 -7.49
N LEU A 352 1.27 10.95 -6.74
CA LEU A 352 0.01 11.07 -6.00
C LEU A 352 0.08 12.08 -4.84
N ALA A 353 1.23 12.24 -4.20
CA ALA A 353 1.41 13.21 -3.11
C ALA A 353 1.47 14.66 -3.62
N LYS A 354 2.09 14.88 -4.78
CA LYS A 354 2.53 16.23 -5.21
C LYS A 354 1.82 16.75 -6.45
N ASP A 355 1.69 15.92 -7.47
CA ASP A 355 1.30 16.37 -8.81
C ASP A 355 -0.22 16.37 -9.00
N VAL A 356 -0.94 15.59 -8.19
CA VAL A 356 -2.40 15.50 -8.20
C VAL A 356 -3.02 15.61 -6.80
N ASP A 357 -4.30 15.95 -6.73
CA ASP A 357 -5.04 16.03 -5.47
C ASP A 357 -5.60 14.67 -5.09
N THR A 358 -4.81 13.89 -4.36
CA THR A 358 -5.26 12.61 -3.79
C THR A 358 -6.21 12.87 -2.62
N VAL A 359 -7.51 12.70 -2.87
CA VAL A 359 -8.58 12.98 -1.90
C VAL A 359 -8.63 11.91 -0.84
N SER A 360 -8.58 10.63 -1.23
CA SER A 360 -8.65 9.55 -0.27
C SER A 360 -7.95 8.27 -0.70
N VAL A 361 -7.51 7.52 0.30
CA VAL A 361 -6.94 6.18 0.17
C VAL A 361 -7.62 5.26 1.19
N LEU A 362 -8.28 4.22 0.71
CA LEU A 362 -8.84 3.15 1.52
C LEU A 362 -8.02 1.89 1.30
N ASP A 363 -7.24 1.48 2.30
CA ASP A 363 -6.40 0.28 2.26
C ASP A 363 -7.10 -0.88 2.97
N PHE A 364 -7.37 -1.96 2.24
CA PHE A 364 -7.97 -3.17 2.80
C PHE A 364 -6.95 -4.07 3.53
N GLY A 365 -5.70 -3.62 3.66
CA GLY A 365 -4.66 -4.33 4.40
C GLY A 365 -4.44 -5.73 3.83
N MET A 366 -4.64 -6.74 4.66
CA MET A 366 -4.45 -8.16 4.29
C MET A 366 -5.76 -8.88 3.94
N ALA A 367 -6.87 -8.16 3.82
CA ALA A 367 -8.16 -8.77 3.49
C ALA A 367 -8.16 -9.27 2.04
N GLN A 368 -8.57 -10.52 1.85
CA GLN A 368 -8.73 -11.15 0.53
C GLN A 368 -10.17 -10.95 0.04
N ASN A 369 -10.50 -9.71 -0.33
CA ASN A 369 -11.86 -9.30 -0.69
C ASN A 369 -12.40 -9.97 -1.96
N PHE A 370 -11.53 -10.59 -2.75
CA PHE A 370 -11.87 -11.23 -4.01
C PHE A 370 -11.52 -12.72 -3.93
N GLY A 371 -12.52 -13.58 -3.74
CA GLY A 371 -12.33 -15.01 -3.45
C GLY A 371 -11.56 -15.85 -4.47
N ALA A 372 -11.22 -15.29 -5.65
CA ALA A 372 -10.39 -15.94 -6.67
C ALA A 372 -8.95 -15.37 -6.77
N ALA A 373 -8.62 -14.30 -6.04
CA ALA A 373 -7.34 -13.60 -6.15
C ALA A 373 -6.70 -13.39 -4.76
N THR A 374 -5.44 -13.79 -4.61
CA THR A 374 -4.66 -13.63 -3.37
C THR A 374 -4.09 -12.21 -3.19
N THR A 375 -4.64 -11.22 -3.89
CA THR A 375 -4.10 -9.86 -3.95
C THR A 375 -4.75 -8.95 -2.94
N TYR A 376 -3.91 -8.26 -2.18
CA TYR A 376 -4.30 -7.18 -1.27
C TYR A 376 -4.55 -5.89 -2.05
N THR A 377 -5.65 -5.21 -1.73
CA THR A 377 -6.19 -4.12 -2.55
C THR A 377 -6.38 -2.83 -1.78
N CYS A 378 -6.39 -1.73 -2.52
CA CYS A 378 -6.75 -0.41 -2.03
C CYS A 378 -7.63 0.30 -3.06
N ILE A 379 -8.42 1.25 -2.59
CA ILE A 379 -9.16 2.20 -3.45
C ILE A 379 -8.50 3.57 -3.28
N VAL A 380 -8.13 4.19 -4.40
CA VAL A 380 -7.58 5.55 -4.43
C VAL A 380 -8.52 6.44 -5.22
N HIS A 381 -8.91 7.56 -4.60
CA HIS A 381 -9.68 8.63 -5.22
C HIS A 381 -8.81 9.88 -5.35
N ALA A 382 -8.70 10.40 -6.56
CA ALA A 382 -7.92 11.59 -6.87
C ALA A 382 -8.70 12.55 -7.79
N ILE A 383 -8.36 13.83 -7.73
CA ILE A 383 -8.89 14.88 -8.59
C ILE A 383 -7.75 15.42 -9.45
N GLN A 384 -8.04 15.64 -10.74
CA GLN A 384 -7.10 16.23 -11.68
C GLN A 384 -6.95 17.73 -11.41
N ARG A 385 -6.10 18.05 -10.45
CA ARG A 385 -5.61 19.39 -10.07
C ARG A 385 -4.43 19.22 -9.12
N LYS A 386 -3.70 20.29 -8.81
CA LYS A 386 -2.58 20.21 -7.85
C LYS A 386 -3.02 19.77 -6.45
N SER A 387 -2.14 19.02 -5.77
CA SER A 387 -2.33 18.52 -4.41
C SER A 387 -2.69 19.63 -3.42
N THR A 388 -3.68 19.34 -2.57
CA THR A 388 -4.02 20.16 -1.39
C THR A 388 -3.26 19.75 -0.12
N ALA A 389 -2.42 18.70 -0.20
CA ALA A 389 -1.73 18.10 0.94
C ALA A 389 -2.67 17.70 2.10
N ALA A 390 -3.89 17.26 1.77
CA ALA A 390 -4.88 16.80 2.73
C ALA A 390 -5.60 15.55 2.18
N THR A 391 -5.01 14.39 2.41
CA THR A 391 -5.56 13.09 1.98
C THR A 391 -6.26 12.39 3.13
N SER A 392 -7.50 11.98 2.93
CA SER A 392 -8.23 11.11 3.86
C SER A 392 -7.75 9.66 3.73
N ALA A 393 -6.96 9.20 4.68
CA ALA A 393 -6.33 7.89 4.66
C ALA A 393 -7.01 6.95 5.67
N CYS A 394 -7.43 5.76 5.23
CA CYS A 394 -8.12 4.81 6.08
C CYS A 394 -7.56 3.40 5.90
N TYR A 395 -7.11 2.80 7.00
CA TYR A 395 -6.78 1.39 7.07
C TYR A 395 -8.00 0.60 7.55
N VAL A 396 -8.43 -0.39 6.77
CA VAL A 396 -9.60 -1.21 7.10
C VAL A 396 -9.24 -2.24 8.17
N THR A 397 -9.92 -2.15 9.30
CA THR A 397 -9.84 -3.13 10.40
C THR A 397 -11.03 -4.10 10.42
N ASN A 398 -12.12 -3.76 9.74
CA ASN A 398 -13.31 -4.58 9.56
C ASN A 398 -13.67 -4.62 8.07
N ASP A 399 -13.18 -5.64 7.38
CA ASP A 399 -13.34 -5.85 5.95
C ASP A 399 -14.80 -6.06 5.54
N VAL A 400 -15.59 -6.79 6.35
CA VAL A 400 -17.02 -6.99 6.12
C VAL A 400 -17.78 -5.65 6.07
N ALA A 401 -17.56 -4.78 7.06
CA ALA A 401 -18.21 -3.47 7.11
C ALA A 401 -17.74 -2.57 5.96
N ALA A 402 -16.43 -2.56 5.68
CA ALA A 402 -15.87 -1.77 4.59
C ALA A 402 -16.32 -2.25 3.21
N MET A 403 -16.54 -3.55 2.99
CA MET A 403 -17.07 -4.08 1.74
C MET A 403 -18.57 -3.78 1.55
N HIS A 404 -19.34 -3.66 2.64
CA HIS A 404 -20.75 -3.32 2.57
C HIS A 404 -20.97 -1.87 2.12
N ASP A 405 -20.25 -0.92 2.72
CA ASP A 405 -20.28 0.50 2.32
C ASP A 405 -18.89 1.16 2.47
N PRO A 406 -18.04 1.10 1.43
CA PRO A 406 -16.69 1.65 1.47
C PRO A 406 -16.67 3.16 1.73
N GLY A 407 -17.67 3.89 1.22
CA GLY A 407 -17.76 5.34 1.35
C GLY A 407 -18.07 5.76 2.78
N ALA A 408 -19.09 5.15 3.39
CA ALA A 408 -19.42 5.39 4.79
C ALA A 408 -18.30 4.93 5.73
N TYR A 409 -17.67 3.78 5.45
CA TYR A 409 -16.55 3.29 6.24
C TYR A 409 -15.37 4.27 6.20
N LEU A 410 -14.99 4.75 5.02
CA LEU A 410 -13.96 5.78 4.86
C LEU A 410 -14.32 7.04 5.65
N ALA A 411 -15.54 7.56 5.51
CA ALA A 411 -15.97 8.78 6.19
C ALA A 411 -15.88 8.68 7.72
N ASN A 412 -16.15 7.50 8.28
CA ASN A 412 -16.17 7.28 9.74
C ASN A 412 -14.79 6.92 10.33
N ASN A 413 -13.87 6.38 9.53
CA ASN A 413 -12.62 5.78 10.02
C ASN A 413 -11.35 6.43 9.44
N ALA A 414 -11.46 7.35 8.48
CA ALA A 414 -10.31 8.00 7.87
C ALA A 414 -9.64 9.00 8.81
N VAL A 415 -8.34 9.18 8.57
CA VAL A 415 -7.52 10.23 9.16
C VAL A 415 -7.02 11.14 8.05
N THR A 416 -7.18 12.44 8.20
CA THR A 416 -6.59 13.41 7.27
C THR A 416 -5.08 13.51 7.47
N ARG A 417 -4.32 13.32 6.39
CA ARG A 417 -2.86 13.34 6.37
C ARG A 417 -2.32 14.28 5.30
N GLY A 418 -1.28 15.02 5.66
CA GLY A 418 -0.54 15.91 4.75
C GLY A 418 0.94 15.60 4.63
N ASP A 419 1.37 14.51 5.26
CA ASP A 419 2.77 14.06 5.33
C ASP A 419 3.11 13.01 4.27
N PHE A 420 2.19 12.71 3.35
CA PHE A 420 2.47 11.79 2.25
C PHE A 420 3.50 12.37 1.27
N GLY A 421 4.46 11.53 0.88
CA GLY A 421 5.56 11.88 -0.01
C GLY A 421 6.06 10.67 -0.81
N ALA A 422 7.35 10.65 -1.12
CA ALA A 422 7.98 9.53 -1.84
C ALA A 422 8.25 8.30 -0.94
N ASP A 423 8.37 8.51 0.38
CA ASP A 423 8.53 7.44 1.37
C ASP A 423 7.32 6.50 1.40
N SER A 424 7.46 5.34 2.05
CA SER A 424 6.38 4.35 2.15
C SER A 424 5.14 4.93 2.83
N TRP A 425 3.97 4.75 2.21
CA TRP A 425 2.68 5.13 2.79
C TRP A 425 2.21 4.02 3.74
N VAL A 426 2.37 4.27 5.03
CA VAL A 426 1.84 3.39 6.08
C VAL A 426 0.51 3.96 6.57
N LEU A 427 -0.59 3.28 6.26
CA LEU A 427 -1.91 3.65 6.77
C LEU A 427 -2.17 2.93 8.10
N LEU A 428 -2.73 3.66 9.06
CA LEU A 428 -3.05 3.18 10.41
C LEU A 428 -4.54 3.43 10.69
N SER A 429 -5.12 2.70 11.65
CA SER A 429 -6.44 3.07 12.18
C SER A 429 -6.36 4.45 12.84
N SER A 430 -7.51 5.12 12.97
CA SER A 430 -7.59 6.46 13.56
C SER A 430 -7.05 6.49 14.99
N GLU A 431 -7.41 5.48 15.80
CA GLU A 431 -6.96 5.34 17.18
C GLU A 431 -5.45 5.09 17.23
N ARG A 432 -4.95 4.13 16.44
CA ARG A 432 -3.52 3.79 16.43
C ARG A 432 -2.66 4.95 15.94
N TYR A 433 -3.15 5.72 14.96
CA TYR A 433 -2.45 6.91 14.47
C TYR A 433 -2.37 8.02 15.53
N ALA A 434 -3.46 8.29 16.25
CA ALA A 434 -3.47 9.27 17.33
C ALA A 434 -2.47 8.89 18.44
N ILE A 435 -2.41 7.60 18.80
CA ILE A 435 -1.48 7.05 19.78
C ILE A 435 -0.04 7.24 19.33
N LYS A 436 0.26 6.87 18.08
CA LYS A 436 1.58 7.03 17.48
C LYS A 436 2.04 8.48 17.53
N GLN A 437 1.21 9.43 17.08
CA GLN A 437 1.53 10.86 17.12
C GLN A 437 1.80 11.36 18.54
N ALA A 438 0.96 10.96 19.51
CA ALA A 438 1.15 11.35 20.90
C ALA A 438 2.44 10.80 21.51
N ALA A 439 2.87 9.59 21.11
CA ALA A 439 4.14 9.02 21.51
C ALA A 439 5.33 9.70 20.83
N GLU A 440 5.26 9.93 19.51
CA GLU A 440 6.30 10.58 18.71
C GLU A 440 6.56 12.02 19.14
N ALA A 441 5.52 12.78 19.47
CA ALA A 441 5.63 14.17 19.93
C ALA A 441 6.40 14.32 21.25
N GLN A 442 6.49 13.25 22.04
CA GLN A 442 7.24 13.22 23.31
C GLN A 442 8.65 12.61 23.14
N GLY A 443 8.96 12.07 21.97
CA GLY A 443 10.16 11.28 21.73
C GLY A 443 11.33 12.07 21.16
N VAL A 444 12.55 11.58 21.42
CA VAL A 444 13.79 12.02 20.81
C VAL A 444 14.34 10.85 19.98
N PRO A 445 14.65 11.03 18.68
CA PRO A 445 15.25 9.98 17.85
C PRO A 445 16.49 9.37 18.50
N LEU A 446 16.64 8.04 18.47
CA LEU A 446 17.75 7.32 19.11
C LEU A 446 19.13 7.79 18.63
N GLU A 447 19.27 8.26 17.38
CA GLU A 447 20.52 8.85 16.87
C GLU A 447 20.96 10.13 17.62
N ARG A 448 20.06 10.76 18.37
CA ARG A 448 20.34 11.94 19.21
C ARG A 448 20.55 11.59 20.68
N TRP A 449 20.49 10.32 21.04
CA TRP A 449 20.89 9.84 22.36
C TRP A 449 22.39 9.52 22.35
N HIS A 450 23.01 9.44 23.53
CA HIS A 450 24.41 9.02 23.66
C HIS A 450 24.54 7.49 23.60
N LEU A 451 24.14 6.91 22.47
CA LEU A 451 24.10 5.47 22.21
C LEU A 451 25.05 5.08 21.07
N GLN A 452 25.60 3.87 21.13
CA GLN A 452 26.28 3.25 20.00
C GLN A 452 25.54 1.98 19.57
N ILE A 453 25.07 1.97 18.32
CA ILE A 453 24.43 0.79 17.72
C ILE A 453 25.43 0.12 16.77
N ASN A 454 25.89 -1.07 17.13
CA ASN A 454 26.92 -1.82 16.42
C ASN A 454 26.38 -3.13 15.84
N TYR A 455 26.84 -3.49 14.64
CA TYR A 455 26.46 -4.73 13.96
C TYR A 455 27.18 -5.95 14.57
N GLY A 456 26.55 -7.11 14.56
CA GLY A 456 27.19 -8.34 15.02
C GLY A 456 28.29 -8.86 14.09
N ILE A 457 28.93 -9.95 14.52
CA ILE A 457 30.18 -10.46 13.94
C ILE A 457 29.91 -11.38 12.76
N LYS A 458 30.59 -11.10 11.65
CA LYS A 458 30.57 -11.95 10.46
C LYS A 458 31.84 -12.78 10.39
N THR A 459 31.69 -14.07 10.62
CA THR A 459 32.80 -15.03 10.59
C THR A 459 33.23 -15.40 9.17
N GLY A 460 32.25 -15.55 8.26
CA GLY A 460 32.47 -15.99 6.88
C GLY A 460 32.65 -17.50 6.70
N CYS A 461 32.82 -18.27 7.78
CA CYS A 461 32.82 -19.73 7.84
C CYS A 461 32.43 -20.15 9.26
N ASN A 462 31.14 -20.40 9.52
CA ASN A 462 30.67 -20.67 10.88
C ASN A 462 31.29 -21.95 11.45
N GLU A 463 31.48 -22.96 10.61
CA GLU A 463 32.00 -24.29 10.96
C GLU A 463 33.42 -24.22 11.57
N ALA A 464 34.22 -23.22 11.18
CA ALA A 464 35.56 -23.04 11.70
C ALA A 464 35.58 -22.28 13.04
N PHE A 465 34.67 -21.32 13.23
CA PHE A 465 34.72 -20.39 14.37
C PHE A 465 33.75 -20.76 15.49
N TYR A 466 32.61 -21.38 15.19
CA TYR A 466 31.64 -21.79 16.19
C TYR A 466 32.05 -23.15 16.75
N ILE A 467 32.09 -23.23 18.08
CA ILE A 467 32.52 -24.43 18.79
C ILE A 467 31.51 -24.78 19.88
N THR A 468 31.40 -26.08 20.15
CA THR A 468 30.61 -26.61 21.25
C THR A 468 31.30 -26.36 22.58
N GLU A 469 30.57 -26.52 23.67
CA GLU A 469 31.14 -26.45 25.03
C GLU A 469 32.24 -27.49 25.25
N ALA A 470 32.02 -28.72 24.79
CA ALA A 470 33.02 -29.79 24.88
C ALA A 470 34.30 -29.45 24.09
N GLN A 471 34.17 -28.81 22.91
CA GLN A 471 35.32 -28.36 22.13
C GLN A 471 36.07 -27.22 22.84
N ARG A 472 35.36 -26.23 23.39
CA ARG A 472 35.96 -25.17 24.22
C ARG A 472 36.79 -25.79 25.35
N ASP A 473 36.18 -26.68 26.12
CA ASP A 473 36.82 -27.29 27.29
C ASP A 473 38.06 -28.11 26.89
N ALA A 474 37.98 -28.85 25.79
CA ALA A 474 39.10 -29.61 25.26
C ALA A 474 40.25 -28.72 24.77
N LEU A 475 39.96 -27.54 24.19
CA LEU A 475 40.98 -26.58 23.76
C LEU A 475 41.66 -25.94 24.97
N ILE A 476 40.89 -25.48 25.96
CA ILE A 476 41.39 -24.83 27.18
C ILE A 476 42.19 -25.81 28.05
N ALA A 477 41.76 -27.07 28.14
CA ALA A 477 42.49 -28.11 28.88
C ALA A 477 43.87 -28.41 28.27
N GLN A 478 44.02 -28.26 26.95
CA GLN A 478 45.31 -28.43 26.28
C GLN A 478 46.21 -27.20 26.41
N ASP A 479 45.63 -25.99 26.34
CA ASP A 479 46.35 -24.74 26.57
C ASP A 479 45.39 -23.70 27.19
N PRO A 480 45.57 -23.33 28.47
CA PRO A 480 44.72 -22.36 29.15
C PRO A 480 44.60 -21.00 28.44
N LYS A 481 45.61 -20.60 27.63
CA LYS A 481 45.57 -19.35 26.87
C LYS A 481 44.46 -19.34 25.80
N CYS A 482 43.93 -20.50 25.40
CA CYS A 482 42.78 -20.55 24.49
C CYS A 482 41.58 -19.78 25.04
N ALA A 483 41.43 -19.69 26.36
CA ALA A 483 40.33 -18.98 27.00
C ALA A 483 40.29 -17.48 26.63
N GLU A 484 41.44 -16.86 26.36
CA GLU A 484 41.53 -15.44 25.97
C GLU A 484 40.95 -15.16 24.58
N LEU A 485 40.84 -16.19 23.74
CA LEU A 485 40.35 -16.12 22.36
C LEU A 485 39.02 -16.87 22.17
N ILE A 486 38.35 -17.32 23.24
CA ILE A 486 37.05 -17.98 23.13
C ILE A 486 36.01 -17.16 23.88
N VAL A 487 34.96 -16.76 23.16
CA VAL A 487 33.89 -15.89 23.68
C VAL A 487 32.52 -16.56 23.58
N PRO A 488 31.55 -16.22 24.46
CA PRO A 488 30.20 -16.75 24.38
C PRO A 488 29.47 -16.16 23.15
N LEU A 489 28.87 -17.01 22.33
CA LEU A 489 28.23 -16.65 21.07
C LEU A 489 26.70 -16.60 21.22
N LEU A 490 26.09 -15.45 20.95
CA LEU A 490 24.63 -15.33 20.87
C LEU A 490 24.15 -15.09 19.44
N ARG A 491 23.21 -15.92 18.97
CA ARG A 491 22.60 -15.81 17.65
C ARG A 491 21.19 -15.22 17.78
N GLY A 492 20.77 -14.39 16.82
CA GLY A 492 19.53 -13.61 16.94
C GLY A 492 18.25 -14.43 17.15
N ARG A 493 18.21 -15.66 16.66
CA ARG A 493 17.08 -16.60 16.87
C ARG A 493 16.90 -17.06 18.32
N TYR A 494 17.88 -16.81 19.18
CA TYR A 494 17.86 -17.18 20.61
C TYR A 494 17.63 -15.99 21.53
N VAL A 495 17.39 -14.79 20.96
CA VAL A 495 16.99 -13.61 21.71
C VAL A 495 15.47 -13.59 21.84
N ASP A 496 14.97 -13.43 23.05
CA ASP A 496 13.56 -13.30 23.38
C ASP A 496 13.32 -12.06 24.28
N ARG A 497 12.06 -11.66 24.50
CA ARG A 497 11.72 -10.49 25.33
C ARG A 497 12.22 -10.68 26.75
N TYR A 498 13.23 -9.92 27.14
CA TYR A 498 13.90 -10.02 28.43
C TYR A 498 14.53 -11.39 28.73
N ALA A 499 14.82 -12.22 27.71
CA ALA A 499 15.43 -13.52 27.94
C ALA A 499 16.30 -13.97 26.76
N THR A 500 17.12 -14.99 26.99
CA THR A 500 17.77 -15.72 25.90
C THR A 500 17.68 -17.22 26.15
N THR A 501 17.52 -18.00 25.09
CA THR A 501 17.55 -19.47 25.19
C THR A 501 18.96 -20.05 25.10
N TRP A 502 19.99 -19.21 25.29
CA TRP A 502 21.40 -19.58 25.13
C TRP A 502 21.83 -20.72 26.07
N HIS A 503 21.40 -20.68 27.34
CA HIS A 503 21.76 -21.72 28.32
C HIS A 503 21.16 -23.10 28.02
N GLN A 504 20.09 -23.16 27.20
CA GLN A 504 19.44 -24.40 26.79
C GLN A 504 20.12 -25.05 25.58
N LEU A 505 21.09 -24.37 24.96
CA LEU A 505 21.79 -24.89 23.78
C LEU A 505 22.79 -25.97 24.17
N SER A 506 22.66 -27.12 23.52
CA SER A 506 23.60 -28.25 23.61
C SER A 506 24.75 -28.16 22.60
N ASP A 507 24.70 -27.21 21.67
CA ASP A 507 25.58 -27.11 20.51
C ASP A 507 26.16 -25.69 20.34
N GLU A 508 27.12 -25.49 19.43
CA GLU A 508 27.71 -24.22 18.93
C GLU A 508 27.28 -22.92 19.68
N LYS A 509 27.73 -22.77 20.92
CA LYS A 509 27.41 -21.61 21.78
C LYS A 509 28.64 -20.78 22.17
N TRP A 510 29.80 -21.17 21.67
CA TRP A 510 31.09 -20.50 21.85
C TRP A 510 31.69 -20.16 20.49
N MET A 511 32.55 -19.13 20.45
CA MET A 511 33.20 -18.69 19.23
C MET A 511 34.70 -18.45 19.47
N ILE A 512 35.53 -18.90 18.54
CA ILE A 512 36.94 -18.50 18.45
C ILE A 512 37.01 -17.09 17.87
N ALA A 513 37.55 -16.15 18.66
CA ALA A 513 37.51 -14.71 18.47
C ALA A 513 38.81 -14.14 17.87
N THR A 514 39.33 -14.75 16.80
CA THR A 514 40.49 -14.21 16.06
C THR A 514 40.02 -13.08 15.14
N PHE A 515 39.92 -11.86 15.66
CA PHE A 515 39.48 -10.70 14.88
C PHE A 515 40.66 -9.99 14.21
N PRO A 516 40.51 -9.46 12.98
CA PRO A 516 41.56 -8.65 12.35
C PRO A 516 41.98 -7.42 13.17
N SER A 517 41.09 -6.87 14.01
CA SER A 517 41.43 -5.75 14.90
C SER A 517 42.35 -6.10 16.07
N LEU A 518 42.66 -7.39 16.28
CA LEU A 518 43.61 -7.85 17.29
C LEU A 518 45.06 -7.87 16.78
N ASP A 519 45.27 -7.73 15.46
CA ASP A 519 46.61 -7.75 14.83
C ASP A 519 47.45 -8.96 15.27
N LEU A 520 46.85 -10.15 15.20
CA LEU A 520 47.47 -11.40 15.64
C LEU A 520 48.34 -11.97 14.52
N ALA A 521 49.48 -12.58 14.87
CA ALA A 521 50.17 -13.51 13.99
C ALA A 521 49.64 -14.94 14.22
N PHE A 522 49.55 -15.75 13.16
CA PHE A 522 49.04 -17.12 13.28
C PHE A 522 49.90 -17.97 14.22
N GLU A 523 51.21 -17.73 14.19
CA GLU A 523 52.22 -18.42 15.00
C GLU A 523 52.07 -18.14 16.50
N ASP A 524 51.47 -17.01 16.87
CA ASP A 524 51.26 -16.58 18.26
C ASP A 524 49.97 -17.13 18.87
N LEU A 525 49.08 -17.71 18.05
CA LEU A 525 47.86 -18.34 18.55
C LEU A 525 48.18 -19.58 19.41
N PRO A 526 47.38 -19.92 20.43
CA PRO A 526 47.52 -21.19 21.12
C PRO A 526 47.49 -22.38 20.16
N ARG A 527 48.42 -23.33 20.33
CA ARG A 527 48.59 -24.48 19.41
C ARG A 527 47.29 -25.28 19.16
N PRO A 528 46.40 -25.49 20.15
CA PRO A 528 45.11 -26.15 19.91
C PRO A 528 44.21 -25.37 18.94
N ILE A 529 44.15 -24.04 19.06
CA ILE A 529 43.38 -23.16 18.16
C ILE A 529 43.99 -23.16 16.75
N GLN A 530 45.32 -23.09 16.63
CA GLN A 530 45.99 -23.20 15.33
C GLN A 530 45.61 -24.49 14.62
N LYS A 531 45.67 -25.63 15.32
CA LYS A 531 45.31 -26.94 14.76
C LYS A 531 43.83 -27.01 14.36
N HIS A 532 42.94 -26.45 15.18
CA HIS A 532 41.52 -26.38 14.87
C HIS A 532 41.27 -25.58 13.58
N LEU A 533 41.78 -24.35 13.50
CA LEU A 533 41.60 -23.48 12.32
C LEU A 533 42.27 -24.05 11.07
N ALA A 534 43.44 -24.68 11.18
CA ALA A 534 44.14 -25.30 10.06
C ALA A 534 43.32 -26.43 9.40
N ASN A 535 42.47 -27.14 10.15
CA ASN A 535 41.55 -28.14 9.57
C ASN A 535 40.51 -27.52 8.62
N HIS A 536 40.31 -26.21 8.69
CA HIS A 536 39.38 -25.44 7.88
C HIS A 536 40.09 -24.43 6.95
N GLU A 537 41.42 -24.52 6.79
CA GLU A 537 42.21 -23.52 6.06
C GLU A 537 41.70 -23.29 4.64
N ARG A 538 41.26 -24.36 3.96
CA ARG A 538 40.74 -24.29 2.58
C ARG A 538 39.49 -23.43 2.49
N GLU A 539 38.53 -23.62 3.39
CA GLU A 539 37.28 -22.86 3.48
C GLU A 539 37.52 -21.43 3.99
N LEU A 540 38.55 -21.26 4.81
CA LEU A 540 38.89 -19.99 5.46
C LEU A 540 39.66 -19.01 4.56
N LYS A 541 40.37 -19.50 3.54
CA LYS A 541 41.18 -18.63 2.66
C LYS A 541 40.35 -17.56 1.93
N PRO A 542 40.72 -16.27 2.04
CA PRO A 542 40.04 -15.22 1.27
C PRO A 542 40.28 -15.41 -0.22
N LYS A 543 39.27 -15.09 -1.02
CA LYS A 543 39.40 -15.12 -2.48
C LYS A 543 40.49 -14.15 -2.95
N PRO A 544 41.48 -14.59 -3.74
CA PRO A 544 42.51 -13.71 -4.28
C PRO A 544 41.91 -12.59 -5.14
N ARG A 545 42.52 -11.39 -5.07
CA ARG A 545 42.17 -10.28 -5.96
C ARG A 545 42.45 -10.69 -7.41
N GLY A 546 41.48 -10.52 -8.30
CA GLY A 546 41.62 -10.87 -9.72
C GLY A 546 41.33 -12.34 -10.08
N TRP A 547 40.76 -13.13 -9.15
CA TRP A 547 40.34 -14.51 -9.47
C TRP A 547 39.30 -14.54 -10.59
N ALA A 548 39.65 -15.16 -11.72
CA ALA A 548 38.82 -15.26 -12.92
C ALA A 548 37.86 -16.48 -12.92
N GLY A 549 38.01 -17.40 -11.97
CA GLY A 549 37.15 -18.58 -11.85
C GLY A 549 35.82 -18.25 -11.17
N SER A 550 34.77 -19.02 -11.50
CA SER A 550 33.43 -18.85 -10.92
C SER A 550 33.29 -19.40 -9.49
N ASN A 551 34.08 -20.41 -9.10
CA ASN A 551 33.89 -21.15 -7.85
C ASN A 551 35.15 -21.17 -6.98
N TRP A 552 35.31 -20.14 -6.14
CA TRP A 552 36.34 -20.13 -5.08
C TRP A 552 35.83 -20.92 -3.87
N PRO A 553 36.58 -21.91 -3.34
CA PRO A 553 36.12 -22.75 -2.24
C PRO A 553 36.16 -22.07 -0.87
N GLY A 554 36.89 -20.96 -0.75
CA GLY A 554 37.04 -20.22 0.50
C GLY A 554 36.12 -19.00 0.61
N ARG A 555 36.49 -18.05 1.46
CA ARG A 555 35.69 -16.86 1.76
C ARG A 555 35.78 -15.79 0.68
N LYS A 556 34.92 -14.76 0.78
CA LYS A 556 34.95 -13.59 -0.12
C LYS A 556 36.32 -12.90 -0.10
N ALA A 557 36.62 -12.08 -1.11
CA ALA A 557 37.84 -11.29 -1.08
C ALA A 557 37.78 -10.27 0.06
N GLY A 558 38.89 -10.07 0.77
CA GLY A 558 39.02 -9.15 1.89
C GLY A 558 40.48 -8.92 2.27
N ALA A 559 40.71 -8.06 3.27
CA ALA A 559 42.03 -7.73 3.78
C ALA A 559 42.40 -8.48 5.07
N TYR A 560 41.54 -9.41 5.51
CA TYR A 560 41.75 -10.25 6.68
C TYR A 560 42.63 -11.45 6.33
N GLU A 561 43.37 -11.94 7.32
CA GLU A 561 44.13 -13.17 7.22
C GLU A 561 43.21 -14.39 7.28
N TRP A 562 43.65 -15.51 6.70
CA TRP A 562 42.78 -16.68 6.53
C TRP A 562 42.24 -17.21 7.88
N PHE A 563 43.00 -17.12 8.97
CA PHE A 563 42.60 -17.61 10.30
C PHE A 563 41.73 -16.61 11.08
N GLU A 564 41.49 -15.40 10.55
CA GLU A 564 40.71 -14.35 11.22
C GLU A 564 39.24 -14.38 10.78
N THR A 565 38.33 -13.78 11.55
CA THR A 565 36.96 -13.52 11.08
C THR A 565 36.93 -12.56 9.90
N GLN A 566 35.82 -12.52 9.14
CA GLN A 566 35.76 -11.82 7.87
C GLN A 566 35.73 -10.29 7.98
N ASP A 567 35.16 -9.73 9.04
CA ASP A 567 35.09 -8.29 9.27
C ASP A 567 36.08 -7.89 10.38
N ALA A 568 36.59 -6.66 10.37
CA ALA A 568 37.65 -6.22 11.30
C ALA A 568 37.21 -6.17 12.78
N ILE A 569 35.93 -5.86 13.03
CA ILE A 569 35.32 -5.71 14.37
C ILE A 569 36.15 -4.77 15.27
N SER A 570 36.38 -3.52 14.84
CA SER A 570 37.15 -2.54 15.62
C SER A 570 36.50 -2.15 16.95
N TYR A 571 35.19 -2.31 17.07
CA TYR A 571 34.38 -2.03 18.27
C TYR A 571 34.23 -3.26 19.19
N ARG A 572 35.14 -4.24 19.15
CA ARG A 572 35.04 -5.48 19.92
C ARG A 572 34.85 -5.27 21.44
N GLU A 573 35.40 -4.20 22.00
CA GLU A 573 35.30 -3.90 23.43
C GLU A 573 33.86 -3.51 23.84
N GLU A 574 33.04 -3.05 22.89
CA GLU A 574 31.61 -2.78 23.14
C GLU A 574 30.84 -4.06 23.49
N PHE A 575 31.25 -5.24 22.98
CA PHE A 575 30.64 -6.52 23.37
C PHE A 575 30.91 -6.90 24.83
N LYS A 576 31.90 -6.29 25.49
CA LYS A 576 32.20 -6.51 26.91
C LYS A 576 31.51 -5.51 27.83
N LYS A 577 30.83 -4.49 27.28
CA LYS A 577 30.05 -3.54 28.08
C LYS A 577 28.63 -4.08 28.31
N PRO A 578 27.92 -3.56 29.33
CA PRO A 578 26.47 -3.67 29.40
C PRO A 578 25.84 -3.22 28.08
N LYS A 579 24.95 -4.04 27.50
CA LYS A 579 24.41 -3.78 26.17
C LYS A 579 23.04 -4.41 25.94
N ILE A 580 22.21 -3.77 25.14
CA ILE A 580 20.99 -4.39 24.62
C ILE A 580 21.33 -5.17 23.36
N ILE A 581 20.89 -6.42 23.25
CA ILE A 581 21.07 -7.28 22.08
C ILE A 581 19.72 -7.52 21.44
N TYR A 582 19.65 -7.40 20.11
CA TYR A 582 18.42 -7.64 19.35
C TYR A 582 18.69 -8.24 17.96
N PRO A 583 17.78 -9.04 17.42
CA PRO A 583 17.94 -9.64 16.09
C PRO A 583 17.73 -8.61 14.98
N ASN A 584 18.49 -8.72 13.90
CA ASN A 584 18.30 -7.90 12.70
C ASN A 584 16.97 -8.23 11.98
N MET A 585 16.56 -9.49 11.98
CA MET A 585 15.33 -9.94 11.31
C MET A 585 14.45 -10.69 12.29
N THR A 586 13.24 -10.20 12.56
CA THR A 586 12.34 -10.80 13.57
C THR A 586 10.88 -10.49 13.33
N LYS A 587 9.99 -11.39 13.78
CA LYS A 587 8.55 -11.15 13.82
C LYS A 587 8.11 -10.42 15.09
N TYR A 588 8.90 -10.58 16.16
CA TYR A 588 8.43 -10.30 17.52
C TYR A 588 9.04 -9.04 18.14
N LEU A 589 10.11 -8.52 17.53
CA LEU A 589 10.92 -7.40 18.03
C LEU A 589 11.41 -7.65 19.49
N PRO A 590 12.11 -8.78 19.77
CA PRO A 590 12.60 -9.06 21.11
C PRO A 590 13.90 -8.30 21.40
N PHE A 591 14.02 -7.79 22.62
CA PHE A 591 15.24 -7.14 23.11
C PHE A 591 15.65 -7.73 24.45
N TYR A 592 16.95 -7.95 24.62
CA TYR A 592 17.55 -8.50 25.84
C TYR A 592 18.68 -7.60 26.32
N LEU A 593 18.74 -7.29 27.62
CA LEU A 593 19.84 -6.54 28.20
C LEU A 593 20.87 -7.51 28.80
N ASP A 594 22.08 -7.48 28.25
CA ASP A 594 23.21 -8.27 28.70
C ASP A 594 24.13 -7.39 29.56
N THR A 595 24.20 -7.68 30.86
CA THR A 595 25.06 -7.00 31.84
C THR A 595 26.21 -7.86 32.37
N GLU A 596 26.13 -9.18 32.20
CA GLU A 596 26.99 -10.15 32.91
C GLU A 596 27.66 -11.17 31.96
N GLU A 597 26.92 -11.70 30.98
CA GLU A 597 27.41 -12.80 30.12
C GLU A 597 28.37 -12.30 29.05
N HIS A 598 28.25 -11.03 28.67
CA HIS A 598 29.10 -10.38 27.68
C HIS A 598 29.10 -11.12 26.32
N PHE A 599 27.92 -11.47 25.83
CA PHE A 599 27.70 -12.17 24.58
C PHE A 599 28.27 -11.44 23.37
N PHE A 600 28.92 -12.20 22.49
CA PHE A 600 29.33 -11.78 21.16
C PHE A 600 28.24 -12.20 20.16
N GLY A 601 27.50 -11.22 19.66
CA GLY A 601 26.40 -11.42 18.72
C GLY A 601 26.92 -11.73 17.31
N ASN A 602 26.31 -12.68 16.59
CA ASN A 602 26.63 -12.88 15.17
C ASN A 602 26.01 -11.80 14.28
N GLN A 603 26.33 -11.80 12.98
CA GLN A 603 25.84 -10.84 11.97
C GLN A 603 24.30 -10.83 11.76
N LYS A 604 23.56 -11.62 12.54
CA LYS A 604 22.08 -11.57 12.61
C LYS A 604 21.59 -10.84 13.86
N CYS A 605 22.47 -10.20 14.61
CA CYS A 605 22.19 -9.36 15.77
C CYS A 605 22.78 -7.96 15.57
N PHE A 606 22.24 -7.02 16.34
CA PHE A 606 22.85 -5.74 16.66
C PHE A 606 22.99 -5.62 18.18
N ILE A 607 23.89 -4.76 18.63
CA ILE A 607 24.03 -4.37 20.02
C ILE A 607 23.85 -2.87 20.19
N ILE A 608 23.28 -2.43 21.32
CA ILE A 608 23.19 -1.03 21.74
C ILE A 608 23.96 -0.90 23.05
N THR A 609 25.03 -0.10 23.04
CA THR A 609 25.73 0.34 24.26
C THR A 609 25.39 1.80 24.55
N ALA A 610 25.55 2.21 25.79
CA ALA A 610 25.32 3.57 26.26
C ALA A 610 26.49 4.05 27.11
N GLU A 611 26.75 5.35 27.10
CA GLU A 611 27.73 5.98 27.99
C GLU A 611 27.07 6.49 29.29
N ASP A 612 26.00 7.29 29.16
CA ASP A 612 25.30 7.93 30.27
C ASP A 612 23.75 7.75 30.22
N GLU A 613 23.25 6.89 29.33
CA GLU A 613 21.83 6.59 29.17
C GLU A 613 21.42 5.29 29.91
N SER A 614 20.20 5.25 30.45
CA SER A 614 19.68 4.06 31.16
C SER A 614 19.25 2.95 30.18
N LEU A 615 20.10 1.93 30.01
CA LEU A 615 19.77 0.75 29.20
C LEU A 615 18.58 -0.06 29.74
N PRO A 616 18.40 -0.26 31.07
CA PRO A 616 17.19 -0.89 31.62
C PRO A 616 15.90 -0.17 31.23
N TYR A 617 15.90 1.17 31.26
CA TYR A 617 14.77 1.93 30.75
C TYR A 617 14.52 1.67 29.26
N LEU A 618 15.57 1.77 28.44
CA LEU A 618 15.43 1.64 27.00
C LEU A 618 14.93 0.25 26.60
N VAL A 619 15.49 -0.82 27.18
CA VAL A 619 15.03 -2.20 26.90
C VAL A 619 13.59 -2.43 27.36
N ALA A 620 13.15 -1.76 28.42
CA ALA A 620 11.76 -1.83 28.87
C ALA A 620 10.79 -1.21 27.86
N VAL A 621 11.13 -0.02 27.35
CA VAL A 621 10.33 0.62 26.29
C VAL A 621 10.35 -0.20 25.01
N LEU A 622 11.53 -0.65 24.55
CA LEU A 622 11.67 -1.43 23.30
C LEU A 622 10.87 -2.75 23.32
N ASN A 623 10.70 -3.37 24.49
CA ASN A 623 9.88 -4.57 24.66
C ASN A 623 8.40 -4.29 24.95
N SER A 624 7.95 -3.04 25.03
CA SER A 624 6.56 -2.70 25.38
C SER A 624 5.58 -2.86 24.22
N SER A 625 4.31 -3.10 24.55
CA SER A 625 3.19 -3.04 23.62
C SER A 625 3.08 -1.65 22.99
N LEU A 626 3.37 -0.58 23.72
CA LEU A 626 3.42 0.78 23.20
C LEU A 626 4.42 0.94 22.06
N PHE A 627 5.65 0.45 22.25
CA PHE A 627 6.69 0.53 21.23
C PHE A 627 6.27 -0.21 19.96
N ARG A 628 5.78 -1.44 20.10
CA ARG A 628 5.30 -2.23 18.95
C ARG A 628 4.08 -1.59 18.29
N CYS A 629 3.15 -1.01 19.07
CA CYS A 629 1.99 -0.28 18.58
C CYS A 629 2.41 0.94 17.73
N CYS A 630 3.42 1.71 18.16
CA CYS A 630 3.77 2.96 17.48
C CYS A 630 4.81 2.78 16.36
N PHE A 631 5.79 1.91 16.56
CA PHE A 631 7.04 1.94 15.79
C PHE A 631 7.33 0.72 14.93
N LYS A 632 6.52 -0.36 15.01
CA LYS A 632 6.77 -1.56 14.17
C LYS A 632 6.80 -1.25 12.66
N ASP A 633 5.97 -0.29 12.21
CA ASP A 633 5.90 0.13 10.81
C ASP A 633 7.06 1.04 10.36
N ASN A 634 7.93 1.46 11.29
CA ASN A 634 9.15 2.18 10.93
C ASN A 634 10.23 1.23 10.37
N PHE A 635 10.04 -0.08 10.56
CA PHE A 635 10.93 -1.12 10.07
C PHE A 635 10.35 -1.73 8.78
N PRO A 636 11.17 -1.95 7.73
CA PRO A 636 10.71 -2.64 6.53
C PRO A 636 10.18 -4.03 6.85
N GLU A 637 8.98 -4.31 6.34
CA GLU A 637 8.37 -5.64 6.42
C GLU A 637 8.87 -6.52 5.26
N LEU A 638 9.37 -7.70 5.63
CA LEU A 638 9.83 -8.78 4.77
C LEU A 638 8.81 -9.92 4.78
N MET A 639 9.00 -10.94 3.93
CA MET A 639 8.07 -12.07 3.84
C MET A 639 7.79 -12.74 5.20
N GLY A 640 6.52 -13.06 5.44
CA GLY A 640 6.07 -13.79 6.62
C GLY A 640 5.98 -12.94 7.91
N ASN A 641 5.67 -11.64 7.79
CA ASN A 641 5.56 -10.67 8.89
C ASN A 641 6.87 -10.49 9.66
N THR A 642 8.00 -10.55 8.95
CA THR A 642 9.33 -10.38 9.55
C THR A 642 9.80 -8.96 9.30
N TYR A 643 10.27 -8.26 10.32
CA TYR A 643 10.77 -6.89 10.23
C TYR A 643 12.29 -6.86 10.22
N GLU A 644 12.87 -5.92 9.46
CA GLU A 644 14.31 -5.64 9.47
C GLU A 644 14.64 -4.46 10.41
N LEU A 645 15.37 -4.72 11.48
CA LEU A 645 15.72 -3.76 12.53
C LEU A 645 17.13 -3.17 12.35
N SER A 646 17.63 -3.11 11.11
CA SER A 646 18.93 -2.51 10.79
C SER A 646 19.09 -1.10 11.39
N LYS A 647 20.33 -0.72 11.76
CA LYS A 647 20.67 0.56 12.40
C LYS A 647 19.98 1.78 11.76
N ILE A 648 19.97 1.86 10.42
CA ILE A 648 19.39 2.99 9.67
C ILE A 648 17.90 3.25 9.97
N PHE A 649 17.16 2.22 10.39
CA PHE A 649 15.76 2.34 10.81
C PHE A 649 15.65 2.59 12.31
N MET A 650 16.44 1.87 13.11
CA MET A 650 16.46 2.00 14.58
C MET A 650 16.85 3.41 15.03
N ASP A 651 17.87 4.01 14.41
CA ASP A 651 18.37 5.37 14.68
C ASP A 651 17.25 6.44 14.68
N LYS A 652 16.25 6.26 13.81
CA LYS A 652 15.19 7.23 13.57
C LYS A 652 14.01 7.11 14.54
N VAL A 653 13.98 6.07 15.38
CA VAL A 653 12.84 5.82 16.27
C VAL A 653 12.83 6.84 17.41
N PRO A 654 11.77 7.66 17.58
CA PRO A 654 11.71 8.65 18.63
C PRO A 654 11.19 8.04 19.94
N ILE A 655 12.06 7.97 20.95
CA ILE A 655 11.73 7.44 22.29
C ILE A 655 11.76 8.58 23.31
N LYS A 656 10.78 8.62 24.23
CA LYS A 656 10.75 9.61 25.31
C LYS A 656 11.95 9.37 26.22
N LYS A 657 12.68 10.42 26.61
CA LYS A 657 13.75 10.27 27.61
C LYS A 657 13.14 10.20 29.02
N PRO A 658 13.66 9.33 29.90
CA PRO A 658 13.20 9.26 31.28
C PRO A 658 13.78 10.39 32.13
N ASP A 659 13.07 10.79 33.19
CA ASP A 659 13.71 11.44 34.33
C ASP A 659 14.41 10.41 35.24
N ALA A 660 15.16 10.89 36.25
CA ALA A 660 15.92 10.02 37.15
C ALA A 660 15.04 9.03 37.93
N ALA A 661 13.84 9.46 38.34
CA ALA A 661 12.92 8.57 39.06
C ALA A 661 12.36 7.51 38.11
N GLN A 662 12.01 7.88 36.88
CA GLN A 662 11.55 6.96 35.85
C GLN A 662 12.63 5.94 35.50
N ALA A 663 13.87 6.36 35.29
CA ALA A 663 15.00 5.45 35.04
C ALA A 663 15.19 4.44 36.18
N ALA A 664 15.22 4.92 37.44
CA ALA A 664 15.39 4.08 38.63
C ALA A 664 14.30 3.00 38.77
N LEU A 665 13.07 3.25 38.28
CA LEU A 665 12.01 2.25 38.29
C LEU A 665 12.36 1.05 37.41
N PHE A 666 12.81 1.29 36.19
CA PHE A 666 13.13 0.22 35.24
C PHE A 666 14.48 -0.44 35.53
N GLU A 667 15.42 0.30 36.12
CA GLU A 667 16.67 -0.26 36.67
C GLU A 667 16.42 -1.29 37.78
N ALA A 668 15.30 -1.20 38.50
CA ALA A 668 14.87 -2.22 39.45
C ALA A 668 14.00 -3.32 38.81
N LEU A 669 13.09 -2.99 37.88
CA LEU A 669 12.17 -3.98 37.29
C LEU A 669 12.84 -4.93 36.28
N VAL A 670 13.73 -4.41 35.43
CA VAL A 670 14.33 -5.18 34.34
C VAL A 670 15.19 -6.35 34.85
N PRO A 671 16.08 -6.17 35.84
CA PRO A 671 16.82 -7.29 36.41
C PRO A 671 15.89 -8.38 36.98
N LEU A 672 14.81 -7.99 37.68
CA LEU A 672 13.86 -8.95 38.25
C LEU A 672 13.16 -9.80 37.18
N VAL A 673 12.69 -9.19 36.08
CA VAL A 673 12.03 -9.93 35.01
C VAL A 673 13.01 -10.85 34.27
N GLN A 674 14.24 -10.39 34.02
CA GLN A 674 15.26 -11.20 33.36
C GLN A 674 15.70 -12.38 34.23
N ALA A 675 15.89 -12.17 35.53
CA ALA A 675 16.24 -13.22 36.48
C ALA A 675 15.14 -14.28 36.60
N ALA A 676 13.87 -13.86 36.72
CA ALA A 676 12.73 -14.78 36.73
C ALA A 676 12.66 -15.61 35.44
N LYS A 677 12.80 -14.98 34.27
CA LYS A 677 12.75 -15.70 32.98
C LYS A 677 13.95 -16.65 32.79
N ALA A 678 15.14 -16.25 33.22
CA ALA A 678 16.32 -17.12 33.17
C ALA A 678 16.16 -18.35 34.08
N GLN A 679 15.65 -18.17 35.30
CA GLN A 679 15.38 -19.30 36.21
C GLN A 679 14.27 -20.22 35.68
N ALA A 680 13.21 -19.65 35.10
CA ALA A 680 12.15 -20.42 34.46
C ALA A 680 12.70 -21.33 33.35
N GLN A 681 13.58 -20.79 32.50
CA GLN A 681 14.18 -21.53 31.37
C GLN A 681 15.17 -22.61 31.80
N THR A 682 15.90 -22.41 32.90
CA THR A 682 16.95 -23.35 33.35
C THR A 682 16.42 -24.46 34.25
N ARG A 683 15.35 -24.21 35.01
CA ARG A 683 14.80 -25.15 36.01
C ARG A 683 13.39 -25.67 35.70
N ASP A 684 12.79 -25.27 34.57
CA ASP A 684 11.38 -25.52 34.24
C ASP A 684 10.42 -25.08 35.37
N ASP A 685 10.75 -23.96 36.01
CA ASP A 685 10.06 -23.45 37.20
C ASP A 685 8.82 -22.64 36.80
N LYS A 686 7.64 -23.28 36.92
CA LYS A 686 6.34 -22.67 36.61
C LYS A 686 6.06 -21.40 37.42
N ALA A 687 6.56 -21.28 38.66
CA ALA A 687 6.35 -20.08 39.46
C ALA A 687 7.14 -18.90 38.88
N CYS A 688 8.35 -19.16 38.38
CA CYS A 688 9.17 -18.16 37.71
C CYS A 688 8.61 -17.77 36.34
N VAL A 689 7.98 -18.70 35.60
CA VAL A 689 7.24 -18.37 34.36
C VAL A 689 6.14 -17.34 34.67
N LEU A 690 5.27 -17.64 35.64
CA LEU A 690 4.17 -16.75 36.03
C LEU A 690 4.68 -15.39 36.53
N ALA A 691 5.75 -15.38 37.34
CA ALA A 691 6.34 -14.13 37.82
C ALA A 691 6.95 -13.29 36.70
N GLY A 692 7.66 -13.91 35.76
CA GLY A 692 8.24 -13.24 34.59
C GLY A 692 7.19 -12.66 33.64
N ASP A 693 6.12 -13.39 33.39
CA ASP A 693 5.00 -12.90 32.57
C ASP A 693 4.26 -11.75 33.26
N PHE A 694 3.95 -11.89 34.56
CA PHE A 694 3.32 -10.83 35.33
C PHE A 694 4.19 -9.57 35.42
N LEU A 695 5.50 -9.69 35.65
CA LEU A 695 6.42 -8.54 35.62
C LEU A 695 6.49 -7.90 34.23
N THR A 696 6.38 -8.68 33.16
CA THR A 696 6.30 -8.14 31.80
C THR A 696 5.06 -7.27 31.64
N GLU A 697 3.89 -7.68 32.14
CA GLU A 697 2.66 -6.88 32.15
C GLU A 697 2.78 -5.61 33.01
N VAL A 698 3.42 -5.72 34.18
CA VAL A 698 3.68 -4.58 35.08
C VAL A 698 4.57 -3.54 34.41
N ILE A 699 5.66 -3.98 33.77
CA ILE A 699 6.57 -3.10 33.02
C ILE A 699 5.80 -2.43 31.89
N ASP A 700 4.98 -3.18 31.15
CA ASP A 700 4.16 -2.65 30.06
C ASP A 700 3.22 -1.53 30.53
N ALA A 701 2.53 -1.73 31.66
CA ALA A 701 1.69 -0.71 32.27
C ALA A 701 2.47 0.51 32.78
N CYS A 702 3.68 0.31 33.32
CA CYS A 702 4.56 1.42 33.70
C CYS A 702 5.02 2.24 32.49
N VAL A 703 5.31 1.59 31.35
CA VAL A 703 5.64 2.28 30.09
C VAL A 703 4.41 3.03 29.56
N MET A 704 3.21 2.47 29.63
CA MET A 704 1.99 3.20 29.26
C MET A 704 1.77 4.44 30.14
N GLU A 705 1.95 4.33 31.45
CA GLU A 705 1.83 5.47 32.37
C GLU A 705 2.87 6.55 32.09
N LEU A 706 4.09 6.17 31.70
CA LEU A 706 5.13 7.11 31.32
C LEU A 706 4.70 8.06 30.20
N TYR A 707 3.98 7.55 29.19
CA TYR A 707 3.54 8.34 28.04
C TYR A 707 2.16 8.99 28.24
N PHE A 708 1.30 8.39 29.08
CA PHE A 708 -0.10 8.78 29.24
C PHE A 708 -0.50 8.96 30.72
N ALA A 709 0.40 9.50 31.55
CA ALA A 709 0.23 9.63 32.99
C ALA A 709 -1.08 10.31 33.39
N GLN A 710 -1.44 11.42 32.73
CA GLN A 710 -2.67 12.15 33.00
C GLN A 710 -3.90 11.29 32.74
N HIS A 711 -3.97 10.63 31.57
CA HIS A 711 -5.08 9.76 31.20
C HIS A 711 -5.27 8.60 32.19
N MET A 712 -4.15 8.00 32.63
CA MET A 712 -4.16 6.93 33.62
C MET A 712 -4.55 7.43 35.01
N ALA A 713 -4.10 8.61 35.43
CA ALA A 713 -4.49 9.20 36.70
C ALA A 713 -5.99 9.50 36.78
N GLU A 714 -6.56 10.12 35.74
CA GLU A 714 -7.99 10.45 35.65
C GLU A 714 -8.90 9.20 35.75
N ARG A 715 -8.42 8.05 35.26
CA ARG A 715 -9.12 6.76 35.30
C ARG A 715 -8.77 5.89 36.50
N LYS A 716 -7.96 6.39 37.43
CA LYS A 716 -7.45 5.63 38.59
C LYS A 716 -6.74 4.33 38.17
N LEU A 717 -5.90 4.45 37.14
CA LEU A 717 -5.06 3.40 36.57
C LEU A 717 -3.56 3.65 36.81
N ALA A 718 -3.15 4.75 37.45
CA ALA A 718 -1.75 4.98 37.80
C ALA A 718 -1.20 3.85 38.69
N ILE A 719 -0.13 3.20 38.23
CA ILE A 719 0.46 1.97 38.76
C ILE A 719 1.88 2.19 39.31
N THR A 720 2.65 3.15 38.79
CA THR A 720 4.08 3.29 39.09
C THR A 720 4.36 3.49 40.58
N ALA A 721 3.53 4.27 41.29
CA ALA A 721 3.69 4.49 42.73
C ALA A 721 3.51 3.20 43.56
N ALA A 722 2.51 2.37 43.21
CA ALA A 722 2.27 1.10 43.87
C ALA A 722 3.39 0.09 43.57
N VAL A 723 3.94 0.11 42.36
CA VAL A 723 5.07 -0.74 41.98
C VAL A 723 6.33 -0.35 42.76
N ARG A 724 6.68 0.95 42.81
CA ARG A 724 7.84 1.46 43.56
C ARG A 724 7.80 1.05 45.03
N ALA A 725 6.62 1.05 45.65
CA ALA A 725 6.46 0.67 47.06
C ALA A 725 6.80 -0.80 47.35
N LEU A 726 6.77 -1.69 46.35
CA LEU A 726 7.09 -3.11 46.50
C LEU A 726 8.50 -3.47 46.03
N LEU A 727 9.20 -2.58 45.33
CA LEU A 727 10.53 -2.88 44.79
C LEU A 727 11.60 -2.83 45.90
N PRO A 728 12.51 -3.81 45.95
CA PRO A 728 13.66 -3.72 46.84
C PRO A 728 14.55 -2.53 46.46
N ALA A 729 15.08 -1.80 47.45
CA ALA A 729 15.95 -0.65 47.19
C ALA A 729 17.34 -1.04 46.66
N ASN A 730 17.73 -2.31 46.80
CA ASN A 730 19.08 -2.82 46.53
C ASN A 730 19.14 -3.81 45.34
N VAL A 731 18.15 -3.83 44.44
CA VAL A 731 18.12 -4.78 43.30
C VAL A 731 19.42 -4.79 42.50
N ALA A 732 20.03 -3.62 42.29
CA ALA A 732 21.27 -3.48 41.54
C ALA A 732 22.49 -4.23 42.14
N THR A 733 22.45 -4.55 43.44
CA THR A 733 23.53 -5.27 44.12
C THR A 733 23.20 -6.75 44.39
N MET A 734 21.99 -7.19 44.06
CA MET A 734 21.53 -8.56 44.29
C MET A 734 22.10 -9.48 43.21
N SER A 735 22.48 -10.70 43.58
CA SER A 735 22.80 -11.78 42.64
C SER A 735 21.58 -12.18 41.82
N GLN A 736 21.77 -12.82 40.67
CA GLN A 736 20.66 -13.30 39.84
C GLN A 736 19.67 -14.20 40.61
N ALA A 737 20.16 -15.06 41.51
CA ALA A 737 19.31 -15.94 42.32
C ALA A 737 18.44 -15.14 43.30
N GLU A 738 19.02 -14.14 43.95
CA GLU A 738 18.28 -13.23 44.84
C GLU A 738 17.28 -12.38 44.06
N GLN A 739 17.63 -11.92 42.86
CA GLN A 739 16.73 -11.19 41.97
C GLN A 739 15.53 -12.05 41.54
N ALA A 740 15.75 -13.33 41.22
CA ALA A 740 14.67 -14.26 40.89
C ALA A 740 13.75 -14.51 42.11
N GLU A 741 14.31 -14.63 43.31
CA GLU A 741 13.50 -14.75 44.54
C GLU A 741 12.70 -13.48 44.82
N ALA A 742 13.29 -12.30 44.62
CA ALA A 742 12.61 -11.02 44.74
C ALA A 742 11.49 -10.87 43.69
N ALA A 743 11.69 -11.34 42.46
CA ALA A 743 10.66 -11.39 41.43
C ALA A 743 9.47 -12.27 41.85
N LEU A 744 9.74 -13.45 42.43
CA LEU A 744 8.71 -14.32 42.99
C LEU A 744 7.98 -13.68 44.16
N ALA A 745 8.70 -12.99 45.06
CA ALA A 745 8.12 -12.28 46.20
C ALA A 745 7.23 -11.11 45.76
N PHE A 746 7.70 -10.34 44.76
CA PHE A 746 6.93 -9.29 44.11
C PHE A 746 5.65 -9.86 43.52
N HIS A 747 5.74 -10.92 42.71
CA HIS A 747 4.58 -11.57 42.10
C HIS A 747 3.57 -12.06 43.15
N ARG A 748 4.02 -12.76 44.21
CA ARG A 748 3.13 -13.24 45.29
C ARG A 748 2.33 -12.11 45.94
N THR A 749 2.96 -10.95 46.14
CA THR A 749 2.32 -9.80 46.80
C THR A 749 1.44 -9.02 45.83
N ALA A 750 2.00 -8.67 44.66
CA ALA A 750 1.35 -7.81 43.68
C ALA A 750 0.19 -8.49 42.94
N ASN A 751 0.20 -9.82 42.82
CA ASN A 751 -0.85 -10.63 42.21
C ASN A 751 -1.90 -11.14 43.23
N ALA A 752 -1.88 -10.68 44.48
CA ALA A 752 -2.97 -10.93 45.41
C ALA A 752 -4.26 -10.27 44.91
N SER A 753 -5.41 -10.92 45.15
CA SER A 753 -6.71 -10.50 44.58
C SER A 753 -7.15 -9.08 44.97
N ASN A 754 -6.72 -8.60 46.14
CA ASN A 754 -7.00 -7.27 46.65
C ASN A 754 -5.88 -6.24 46.37
N HIS A 755 -4.79 -6.64 45.72
CA HIS A 755 -3.66 -5.76 45.51
C HIS A 755 -3.93 -4.74 44.37
N PRO A 756 -3.60 -3.45 44.55
CA PRO A 756 -3.85 -2.42 43.54
C PRO A 756 -3.25 -2.73 42.17
N ILE A 757 -2.01 -3.25 42.12
CA ILE A 757 -1.30 -3.55 40.85
C ILE A 757 -2.12 -4.52 39.99
N ARG A 758 -2.47 -5.71 40.50
CA ARG A 758 -3.29 -6.68 39.77
C ARG A 758 -4.62 -6.10 39.31
N ASN A 759 -5.30 -5.37 40.19
CA ASN A 759 -6.60 -4.81 39.87
C ASN A 759 -6.53 -3.73 38.79
N ILE A 760 -5.45 -2.94 38.76
CA ILE A 760 -5.19 -1.98 37.68
C ILE A 760 -4.97 -2.72 36.36
N LEU A 761 -4.08 -3.73 36.33
CA LEU A 761 -3.79 -4.49 35.11
C LEU A 761 -5.05 -5.09 34.48
N LEU A 762 -5.94 -5.67 35.28
CA LEU A 762 -7.22 -6.23 34.80
C LEU A 762 -8.22 -5.17 34.32
N ARG A 763 -8.14 -3.95 34.85
CA ARG A 763 -9.05 -2.85 34.51
C ARG A 763 -8.63 -2.09 33.25
N ILE A 764 -7.34 -2.13 32.86
CA ILE A 764 -6.82 -1.37 31.71
C ILE A 764 -7.69 -1.53 30.45
N PRO A 765 -8.06 -2.76 30.01
CA PRO A 765 -8.87 -2.92 28.79
C PRO A 765 -10.28 -2.33 28.89
N ALA A 766 -10.90 -2.42 30.08
CA ALA A 766 -12.28 -1.99 30.31
C ALA A 766 -12.41 -0.49 30.57
N ASP A 767 -11.47 0.08 31.33
CA ASP A 767 -11.51 1.48 31.77
C ASP A 767 -10.84 2.42 30.75
N SER A 768 -10.09 1.87 29.78
CA SER A 768 -9.46 2.62 28.70
C SER A 768 -9.51 1.87 27.34
N PRO A 769 -10.71 1.59 26.81
CA PRO A 769 -10.89 0.83 25.56
C PRO A 769 -10.28 1.51 24.33
N ASP A 770 -10.25 2.85 24.30
CA ASP A 770 -9.87 3.62 23.11
C ASP A 770 -8.38 4.02 23.07
N LEU A 771 -7.62 3.75 24.14
CA LEU A 771 -6.20 4.13 24.25
C LEU A 771 -5.34 2.95 24.69
N LEU A 772 -5.39 2.59 25.97
CA LEU A 772 -4.52 1.54 26.53
C LEU A 772 -4.88 0.15 25.99
N ALA A 773 -6.17 -0.16 25.81
CA ALA A 773 -6.57 -1.43 25.20
C ALA A 773 -6.13 -1.53 23.73
N VAL A 774 -6.17 -0.42 22.98
CA VAL A 774 -5.64 -0.33 21.62
C VAL A 774 -4.13 -0.55 21.62
N ILE A 775 -3.39 0.08 22.53
CA ILE A 775 -1.94 -0.14 22.70
C ILE A 775 -1.64 -1.63 22.91
N GLN A 776 -2.34 -2.27 23.84
CA GLN A 776 -2.15 -3.70 24.14
C GLN A 776 -2.50 -4.58 22.93
N ARG A 777 -3.62 -4.31 22.24
CA ARG A 777 -4.07 -5.11 21.09
C ARG A 777 -3.13 -4.96 19.89
N GLU A 778 -2.79 -3.73 19.50
CA GLU A 778 -1.94 -3.44 18.33
C GLU A 778 -0.46 -3.77 18.57
N GLY A 779 -0.05 -3.76 19.84
CA GLY A 779 1.27 -4.08 20.35
C GLY A 779 1.47 -5.53 20.78
N ALA A 780 0.43 -6.37 20.73
CA ALA A 780 0.50 -7.77 21.14
C ALA A 780 1.54 -8.55 20.32
N VAL A 781 2.24 -9.47 20.99
CA VAL A 781 3.40 -10.19 20.45
C VAL A 781 3.04 -11.45 19.69
#